data_AF-D3RVS4-F1
#
_entry.id   AF-D3RVS4-F1
#
_cell.length_a   1.000
_cell.length_b   1.000
_cell.length_c   1.000
_cell.angle_alpha   90.00
_cell.angle_beta   90.00
_cell.angle_gamma   90.00
#
_symmetry.space_group_name_H-M   'P 1'
#
loop_
_entity.id
_entity.type
_entity.pdbx_description
1 polymer ?
#
loop_
_entity_poly.entity_id
_entity_poly.type
_entity_poly.pdbx_seq_one_letter_code
_entity_poly.pdbx_strand_id
1 'polypeptide(L)'
;MFFPKLRSIAATEAARQDVEFRTLFEVYPDATILIDPADGSTLEFNQVSCAQLGYTSEEFARLRISDYEVQESAEDVAAHIRRVLTQGRDEFETQHRHKDGRVIDVSVAVSCLDLGERPVLLAVVRDISRRKQDERQAHQAEERLQLATEAAKLGIWDYDIQQDRLIWDERMFQLYGLEPREFGYRFVDWSTLVLPESLQRVKADFQALVESGRPFDVKFQIRRPSDGEIRTLRGLARVTHDDQGRAIRVVGVNEDITEFQAVQREILDREQRLQQLAEQSRTVTWEVDAQGRYTYLSPVAELVWGYTPDEIVGRRYFYDLHPEPGREAFREAIFQAIAQQLKFQGHVNPIIRKDGRVIWVSTNAIPVTDDRGLLLGYRGSDVDITEAKYAKEALEAEKERFRGIFEKTGSAVAVYQPTDDSQDFIFTDYNPAAERIDRTTRQAVIGRCLTECFPAAIEMGLVDMLRRVNLTGQTQYMPSAYYQDDRLQAWRENTIFKLSSGEVVAVYNDLTEIKRAQEAAERASRAKSQFLANMSHEIRTPMNAVIGLSDLLLETPLDAKQRDYLGKIRESSRLLLGIINDILDYSKIEAGKLDLSLQPFSLDDLLDQMRTLFGNEADARDIELIFDLAVSSLHRVEGDALRLRQVLINLLSNAVKFTEQGQVVLSIRQLDAGTASARLRFEVRDTGIGIAPEQQTRLFKPFSQADSSTTRRYGGTGLGLVISQKLVEKMGGTLVLESTPGAGSRFYFDLTLPVSSDQTRPSSPGDVPRGGRVLIVDDQADARTVLRGLLDSHGFEVEEADSGRAAIQAVQAAERAGRSFRFILMDWRIPGELDGLQTLRELHALRRLGVLKGESIPALIVSAYNQQDVADHAEYYSAFLSKPVTANVLLEAMRQAVSEQRATERRPVSGVRRIPCFSERTLLLVEDNALNREVATAILDKTRIRIILANNGQEAVDQVGRTSIDLVLMDLQMPVMDGFEATRRIRARYPELPIIALSAAVMDADREQARLAGANDHVAKPIESQTVFEMLEKWLIPDGYQTPALLDAEPPSVSDPTAVIDTERALRVFDGDQALYQRSLQLFKEQLETQFDPLFGPLDSIEKGARRRLLHTLKGLAATVGAQTLSAATARLEPFTRRDETIPESELHSFGQALRAVRDRLVALDAALAAPTWTEPADTAEAIAPSLSELLRCLSAGELVEEALLARVMEFIRAQGHGSAADELRRLVDSFEHDRATAMLRSLAEQAGVEPV
;
A
#
# COMPACT_ATOMS: atom_id res chain seq x y z
N MET A 1 -32.23 77.37 26.76
CA MET A 1 -31.41 76.46 27.60
C MET A 1 -31.63 74.97 27.22
N PHE A 2 -31.70 74.62 25.92
CA PHE A 2 -32.11 73.27 25.47
C PHE A 2 -31.36 72.79 24.20
N PHE A 3 -30.07 73.09 24.07
CA PHE A 3 -29.25 72.67 22.91
C PHE A 3 -28.05 71.72 23.20
N PRO A 4 -27.53 71.55 24.45
CA PRO A 4 -26.45 70.58 24.70
C PRO A 4 -26.89 69.11 24.81
N LYS A 5 -28.15 68.85 25.22
CA LYS A 5 -28.65 67.49 25.50
C LYS A 5 -28.93 66.64 24.25
N LEU A 6 -29.34 67.26 23.14
CA LEU A 6 -29.66 66.53 21.89
C LEU A 6 -28.40 66.09 21.12
N ARG A 7 -27.30 66.87 21.14
CA ARG A 7 -26.01 66.43 20.57
C ARG A 7 -25.36 65.30 21.37
N SER A 8 -25.54 65.31 22.69
CA SER A 8 -25.09 64.20 23.55
C SER A 8 -25.90 62.93 23.26
N ILE A 9 -27.23 63.00 23.12
CA ILE A 9 -28.04 61.82 22.79
C ILE A 9 -27.73 61.31 21.38
N ALA A 10 -27.64 62.16 20.36
CA ALA A 10 -27.29 61.73 19.00
C ALA A 10 -25.85 61.19 18.86
N ALA A 11 -24.88 61.72 19.60
CA ALA A 11 -23.52 61.17 19.64
C ALA A 11 -23.44 59.86 20.45
N THR A 12 -24.26 59.72 21.50
CA THR A 12 -24.35 58.46 22.27
C THR A 12 -25.10 57.39 21.49
N GLU A 13 -26.08 57.78 20.67
CA GLU A 13 -26.87 56.89 19.82
C GLU A 13 -26.10 56.48 18.57
N ALA A 14 -25.31 57.39 17.97
CA ALA A 14 -24.35 57.06 16.91
C ALA A 14 -23.20 56.17 17.44
N ALA A 15 -22.62 56.48 18.60
CA ALA A 15 -21.58 55.63 19.21
C ALA A 15 -22.14 54.26 19.63
N ARG A 16 -23.40 54.21 20.09
CA ARG A 16 -24.07 52.96 20.41
C ARG A 16 -24.40 52.15 19.15
N GLN A 17 -24.86 52.79 18.08
CA GLN A 17 -25.10 52.15 16.79
C GLN A 17 -23.79 51.66 16.14
N ASP A 18 -22.68 52.38 16.31
CA ASP A 18 -21.36 51.99 15.78
C ASP A 18 -20.77 50.81 16.56
N VAL A 19 -20.92 50.80 17.89
CA VAL A 19 -20.58 49.65 18.74
C VAL A 19 -21.50 48.45 18.45
N GLU A 20 -22.81 48.66 18.29
CA GLU A 20 -23.77 47.61 17.92
C GLU A 20 -23.44 47.04 16.53
N PHE A 21 -23.14 47.89 15.53
CA PHE A 21 -22.72 47.47 14.20
C PHE A 21 -21.42 46.67 14.23
N ARG A 22 -20.35 47.18 14.87
CA ARG A 22 -19.08 46.46 14.98
C ARG A 22 -19.23 45.13 15.73
N THR A 23 -20.03 45.11 16.78
CA THR A 23 -20.28 43.88 17.53
C THR A 23 -21.03 42.86 16.67
N LEU A 24 -22.06 43.29 15.93
CA LEU A 24 -22.79 42.40 15.02
C LEU A 24 -21.94 41.93 13.84
N PHE A 25 -21.10 42.80 13.29
CA PHE A 25 -20.17 42.50 12.20
C PHE A 25 -19.11 41.47 12.62
N GLU A 26 -18.53 41.63 13.82
CA GLU A 26 -17.52 40.71 14.36
C GLU A 26 -18.09 39.35 14.80
N VAL A 27 -19.30 39.34 15.34
CA VAL A 27 -19.96 38.11 15.81
C VAL A 27 -20.68 37.38 14.67
N TYR A 28 -20.77 37.98 13.47
CA TYR A 28 -21.42 37.35 12.33
C TYR A 28 -20.69 36.05 11.95
N PRO A 29 -21.42 34.92 11.81
CA PRO A 29 -20.80 33.60 11.72
C PRO A 29 -20.11 33.32 10.39
N ASP A 30 -20.40 34.08 9.33
CA ASP A 30 -19.74 33.96 8.03
C ASP A 30 -18.67 35.06 7.86
N ALA A 31 -17.65 34.78 7.04
CA ALA A 31 -16.64 35.76 6.68
C ALA A 31 -17.31 36.94 5.97
N THR A 32 -17.22 38.13 6.55
CA THR A 32 -17.84 39.35 6.02
C THR A 32 -16.77 40.38 5.73
N ILE A 33 -16.81 40.95 4.53
CA ILE A 33 -15.78 41.82 3.97
C ILE A 33 -16.45 43.02 3.29
N LEU A 34 -16.05 44.23 3.64
CA LEU A 34 -16.36 45.45 2.89
C LEU A 34 -15.25 45.73 1.88
N ILE A 35 -15.61 45.94 0.63
CA ILE A 35 -14.67 46.05 -0.50
C ILE A 35 -14.95 47.35 -1.26
N ASP A 36 -13.88 48.05 -1.65
CA ASP A 36 -13.97 49.21 -2.54
C ASP A 36 -14.21 48.75 -3.99
N PRO A 37 -15.31 49.16 -4.65
CA PRO A 37 -15.61 48.76 -6.01
C PRO A 37 -14.64 49.32 -7.07
N ALA A 38 -13.84 50.34 -6.76
CA ALA A 38 -12.94 50.97 -7.72
C ALA A 38 -11.68 50.12 -8.01
N ASP A 39 -11.14 49.46 -6.99
CA ASP A 39 -9.88 48.70 -7.09
C ASP A 39 -9.94 47.29 -6.47
N GLY A 40 -11.07 46.90 -5.90
CA GLY A 40 -11.28 45.59 -5.28
C GLY A 40 -10.51 45.41 -3.97
N SER A 41 -10.07 46.51 -3.34
CA SER A 41 -9.36 46.48 -2.07
C SER A 41 -10.30 46.24 -0.89
N THR A 42 -9.79 45.52 0.10
CA THR A 42 -10.51 45.24 1.34
C THR A 42 -10.49 46.47 2.26
N LEU A 43 -11.67 47.01 2.59
CA LEU A 43 -11.84 48.17 3.47
C LEU A 43 -11.97 47.76 4.95
N GLU A 44 -12.89 46.85 5.25
CA GLU A 44 -13.08 46.27 6.58
C GLU A 44 -13.46 44.79 6.46
N PHE A 45 -13.22 44.00 7.50
CA PHE A 45 -13.52 42.57 7.53
C PHE A 45 -13.63 42.10 8.97
N ASN A 46 -14.45 41.08 9.21
CA ASN A 46 -14.59 40.49 10.54
C ASN A 46 -13.51 39.44 10.83
N GLN A 47 -13.38 39.04 12.09
CA GLN A 47 -12.41 38.03 12.51
C GLN A 47 -12.59 36.67 11.81
N VAL A 48 -13.82 36.32 11.42
CA VAL A 48 -14.12 35.08 10.69
C VAL A 48 -13.45 35.07 9.32
N SER A 49 -13.37 36.20 8.61
CA SER A 49 -12.67 36.31 7.32
C SER A 49 -11.20 35.92 7.41
N CYS A 50 -10.52 36.34 8.48
CA CYS A 50 -9.14 35.96 8.77
C CYS A 50 -9.01 34.48 9.09
N ALA A 51 -9.87 33.97 9.98
CA ALA A 51 -9.83 32.58 10.45
C ALA A 51 -10.14 31.59 9.32
N GLN A 52 -11.10 31.91 8.44
CA GLN A 52 -11.52 31.05 7.33
C GLN A 52 -10.41 30.85 6.30
N LEU A 53 -9.63 31.89 6.00
CA LEU A 53 -8.54 31.83 5.01
C LEU A 53 -7.14 31.66 5.64
N GLY A 54 -7.04 31.66 6.97
CA GLY A 54 -5.81 31.38 7.71
C GLY A 54 -4.80 32.54 7.75
N TYR A 55 -5.23 33.75 7.40
CA TYR A 55 -4.40 34.96 7.43
C TYR A 55 -4.58 35.70 8.76
N THR A 56 -3.55 36.42 9.20
CA THR A 56 -3.71 37.38 10.31
C THR A 56 -4.47 38.63 9.83
N SER A 57 -5.05 39.41 10.75
CA SER A 57 -5.76 40.65 10.40
C SER A 57 -4.88 41.64 9.62
N GLU A 58 -3.61 41.79 9.99
CA GLU A 58 -2.66 42.67 9.27
C GLU A 58 -2.35 42.17 7.85
N GLU A 59 -2.29 40.86 7.66
CA GLU A 59 -2.06 40.24 6.35
C GLU A 59 -3.32 40.37 5.48
N PHE A 60 -4.49 40.05 6.04
CA PHE A 60 -5.77 40.06 5.32
C PHE A 60 -6.14 41.45 4.80
N ALA A 61 -5.86 42.50 5.58
CA ALA A 61 -6.08 43.88 5.16
C ALA A 61 -5.29 44.28 3.90
N ARG A 62 -4.20 43.57 3.58
CA ARG A 62 -3.37 43.83 2.39
C ARG A 62 -3.75 42.95 1.20
N LEU A 63 -4.62 41.96 1.40
CA LEU A 63 -5.04 41.05 0.34
C LEU A 63 -6.10 41.71 -0.56
N ARG A 64 -5.97 41.41 -1.84
CA ARG A 64 -6.97 41.66 -2.87
C ARG A 64 -7.70 40.36 -3.20
N ILE A 65 -8.89 40.50 -3.79
CA ILE A 65 -9.70 39.34 -4.21
C ILE A 65 -8.87 38.35 -5.04
N SER A 66 -8.04 38.85 -5.97
CA SER A 66 -7.17 38.02 -6.83
C SER A 66 -6.14 37.18 -6.09
N ASP A 67 -5.75 37.55 -4.87
CA ASP A 67 -4.70 36.85 -4.13
C ASP A 67 -5.22 35.52 -3.57
N TYR A 68 -6.49 35.49 -3.18
CA TYR A 68 -7.15 34.30 -2.64
C TYR A 68 -8.15 33.67 -3.61
N GLU A 69 -8.62 34.34 -4.65
CA GLU A 69 -9.44 33.72 -5.69
C GLU A 69 -8.61 32.72 -6.53
N VAL A 70 -9.24 31.60 -6.93
CA VAL A 70 -8.57 30.47 -7.61
C VAL A 70 -9.18 30.18 -8.97
N GLN A 71 -10.50 30.23 -9.06
CA GLN A 71 -11.25 29.77 -10.22
C GLN A 71 -11.59 30.92 -11.17
N GLU A 72 -11.89 32.10 -10.63
CA GLU A 72 -12.28 33.27 -11.42
C GLU A 72 -11.07 34.10 -11.86
N SER A 73 -11.09 34.53 -13.13
CA SER A 73 -10.08 35.46 -13.63
C SER A 73 -10.34 36.89 -13.14
N ALA A 74 -9.34 37.77 -13.25
CA ALA A 74 -9.53 39.19 -12.93
C ALA A 74 -10.65 39.86 -13.77
N GLU A 75 -10.92 39.36 -14.98
CA GLU A 75 -12.02 39.85 -15.83
C GLU A 75 -13.39 39.40 -15.32
N ASP A 76 -13.49 38.17 -14.79
CA ASP A 76 -14.71 37.61 -14.21
C ASP A 76 -15.07 38.35 -12.92
N VAL A 77 -14.11 38.54 -12.02
CA VAL A 77 -14.28 39.34 -10.79
C VAL A 77 -14.73 40.77 -11.13
N ALA A 78 -14.13 41.39 -12.15
CA ALA A 78 -14.56 42.72 -12.61
C ALA A 78 -15.98 42.70 -13.21
N ALA A 79 -16.41 41.59 -13.83
CA ALA A 79 -17.77 41.42 -14.33
C ALA A 79 -18.78 41.27 -13.18
N HIS A 80 -18.44 40.52 -12.12
CA HIS A 80 -19.23 40.42 -10.89
C HIS A 80 -19.40 41.80 -10.24
N ILE A 81 -18.31 42.56 -10.06
CA ILE A 81 -18.37 43.94 -9.53
C ILE A 81 -19.29 44.84 -10.37
N ARG A 82 -19.16 44.83 -11.71
CA ARG A 82 -20.05 45.60 -12.60
C ARG A 82 -21.52 45.16 -12.46
N ARG A 83 -21.78 43.86 -12.28
CA ARG A 83 -23.12 43.33 -12.10
C ARG A 83 -23.72 43.78 -10.77
N VAL A 84 -22.97 43.71 -9.67
CA VAL A 84 -23.42 44.19 -8.36
C VAL A 84 -23.72 45.70 -8.39
N LEU A 85 -22.90 46.51 -9.06
CA LEU A 85 -23.13 47.95 -9.18
C LEU A 85 -24.36 48.31 -10.04
N THR A 86 -24.73 47.46 -11.00
CA THR A 86 -25.88 47.70 -11.90
C THR A 86 -27.18 47.07 -11.40
N GLN A 87 -27.11 45.91 -10.76
CA GLN A 87 -28.25 45.11 -10.30
C GLN A 87 -28.47 45.16 -8.77
N GLY A 88 -27.52 45.72 -8.02
CA GLY A 88 -27.55 45.90 -6.57
C GLY A 88 -27.00 44.72 -5.76
N ARG A 89 -26.93 43.51 -6.32
CA ARG A 89 -26.40 42.30 -5.66
C ARG A 89 -25.96 41.25 -6.67
N ASP A 90 -25.13 40.31 -6.24
CA ASP A 90 -24.76 39.10 -6.97
C ASP A 90 -24.47 37.96 -5.97
N GLU A 91 -24.71 36.73 -6.38
CA GLU A 91 -24.47 35.55 -5.55
C GLU A 91 -23.98 34.41 -6.43
N PHE A 92 -22.84 33.84 -6.06
CA PHE A 92 -22.17 32.80 -6.84
C PHE A 92 -21.34 31.88 -5.94
N GLU A 93 -20.92 30.74 -6.50
CA GLU A 93 -20.02 29.80 -5.84
C GLU A 93 -18.68 29.81 -6.58
N THR A 94 -17.59 29.91 -5.83
CA THR A 94 -16.22 29.95 -6.36
C THR A 94 -15.29 29.22 -5.39
N GLN A 95 -13.98 29.28 -5.66
CA GLN A 95 -12.95 28.64 -4.87
C GLN A 95 -11.95 29.65 -4.35
N HIS A 96 -11.74 29.65 -3.04
CA HIS A 96 -10.71 30.47 -2.42
C HIS A 96 -9.53 29.61 -1.97
N ARG A 97 -8.32 30.16 -2.10
CA ARG A 97 -7.06 29.59 -1.64
C ARG A 97 -6.78 30.13 -0.24
N HIS A 98 -6.68 29.19 0.67
CA HIS A 98 -6.22 29.43 2.03
C HIS A 98 -4.70 29.70 2.04
N LYS A 99 -4.20 30.32 3.12
CA LYS A 99 -2.78 30.68 3.28
C LYS A 99 -1.79 29.51 3.16
N ASP A 100 -2.20 28.30 3.54
CA ASP A 100 -1.39 27.07 3.44
C ASP A 100 -1.40 26.44 2.04
N GLY A 101 -2.12 27.04 1.08
CA GLY A 101 -2.25 26.57 -0.30
C GLY A 101 -3.44 25.65 -0.55
N ARG A 102 -4.20 25.22 0.47
CA ARG A 102 -5.43 24.42 0.25
C ARG A 102 -6.52 25.28 -0.38
N VAL A 103 -7.35 24.66 -1.21
CA VAL A 103 -8.49 25.30 -1.86
C VAL A 103 -9.76 24.94 -1.09
N ILE A 104 -10.57 25.94 -0.77
CA ILE A 104 -11.88 25.81 -0.12
C ILE A 104 -12.98 26.24 -1.09
N ASP A 105 -14.08 25.48 -1.14
CA ASP A 105 -15.26 25.86 -1.90
C ASP A 105 -16.04 26.89 -1.08
N VAL A 106 -16.34 28.05 -1.67
CA VAL A 106 -17.05 29.14 -0.99
C VAL A 106 -18.27 29.59 -1.78
N SER A 107 -19.32 29.98 -1.06
CA SER A 107 -20.44 30.74 -1.62
C SER A 107 -20.25 32.20 -1.26
N VAL A 108 -20.22 33.06 -2.26
CA VAL A 108 -19.98 34.49 -2.14
C VAL A 108 -21.28 35.21 -2.49
N ALA A 109 -21.86 35.91 -1.51
CA ALA A 109 -22.98 36.81 -1.70
C ALA A 109 -22.49 38.25 -1.54
N VAL A 110 -22.60 39.06 -2.60
CA VAL A 110 -22.13 40.44 -2.61
C VAL A 110 -23.29 41.38 -2.85
N SER A 111 -23.41 42.44 -2.04
CA SER A 111 -24.43 43.48 -2.21
C SER A 111 -23.80 44.87 -2.21
N CYS A 112 -24.36 45.78 -3.01
CA CYS A 112 -23.94 47.18 -3.03
C CYS A 112 -24.65 47.94 -1.89
N LEU A 113 -23.87 48.58 -1.03
CA LEU A 113 -24.34 49.49 0.01
C LEU A 113 -24.02 50.93 -0.40
N ASP A 114 -25.04 51.79 -0.35
CA ASP A 114 -24.90 53.21 -0.63
C ASP A 114 -24.74 53.99 0.67
N LEU A 115 -23.49 54.15 1.11
CA LEU A 115 -23.12 54.85 2.35
C LEU A 115 -22.85 56.33 2.07
N GLY A 116 -23.90 57.04 1.63
CA GLY A 116 -24.03 58.49 1.72
C GLY A 116 -23.11 59.36 0.86
N GLU A 117 -22.03 58.83 0.27
CA GLU A 117 -21.21 59.52 -0.75
C GLU A 117 -20.30 58.58 -1.59
N ARG A 118 -20.22 57.27 -1.31
CA ARG A 118 -19.52 56.27 -2.13
C ARG A 118 -20.20 54.89 -2.07
N PRO A 119 -20.34 54.17 -3.19
CA PRO A 119 -20.81 52.79 -3.18
C PRO A 119 -19.73 51.88 -2.58
N VAL A 120 -20.12 50.99 -1.67
CA VAL A 120 -19.24 49.97 -1.06
C VAL A 120 -19.86 48.60 -1.29
N LEU A 121 -19.03 47.58 -1.53
CA LEU A 121 -19.51 46.20 -1.68
C LEU A 121 -19.41 45.47 -0.34
N LEU A 122 -20.52 44.93 0.14
CA LEU A 122 -20.54 44.00 1.26
C LEU A 122 -20.54 42.58 0.71
N ALA A 123 -19.42 41.88 0.85
CA ALA A 123 -19.28 40.48 0.51
C ALA A 123 -19.40 39.61 1.77
N VAL A 124 -20.30 38.64 1.72
CA VAL A 124 -20.43 37.56 2.71
C VAL A 124 -19.95 36.28 2.03
N VAL A 125 -18.91 35.68 2.58
CA VAL A 125 -18.25 34.49 2.07
C VAL A 125 -18.50 33.36 3.06
N ARG A 126 -19.23 32.32 2.62
CA ARG A 126 -19.51 31.14 3.41
C ARG A 126 -18.71 29.96 2.90
N ASP A 127 -17.96 29.29 3.77
CA ASP A 127 -17.34 28.01 3.44
C ASP A 127 -18.43 26.93 3.23
N ILE A 128 -18.51 26.41 2.01
CA ILE A 128 -19.45 25.37 1.60
C ILE A 128 -18.75 24.04 1.32
N SER A 129 -17.46 23.90 1.64
CA SER A 129 -16.66 22.70 1.37
C SER A 129 -17.30 21.45 1.98
N ARG A 130 -17.81 21.54 3.21
CA ARG A 130 -18.53 20.45 3.87
C ARG A 130 -19.83 20.10 3.15
N ARG A 131 -20.63 21.10 2.78
CA ARG A 131 -21.88 20.90 2.03
C ARG A 131 -21.61 20.22 0.68
N LYS A 132 -20.62 20.68 -0.08
CA LYS A 132 -20.21 20.07 -1.36
C LYS A 132 -19.71 18.64 -1.19
N GLN A 133 -18.98 18.36 -0.11
CA GLN A 133 -18.54 17.00 0.20
C GLN A 133 -19.70 16.09 0.56
N ASP A 134 -20.65 16.55 1.37
CA ASP A 134 -21.85 15.81 1.76
C ASP A 134 -22.75 15.57 0.53
N GLU A 135 -22.93 16.57 -0.35
CA GLU A 135 -23.65 16.44 -1.63
C GLU A 135 -22.97 15.41 -2.57
N ARG A 136 -21.64 15.45 -2.70
CA ARG A 136 -20.89 14.46 -3.51
C ARG A 136 -20.98 13.05 -2.93
N GLN A 137 -20.90 12.90 -1.59
CA GLN A 137 -21.04 11.61 -0.94
C GLN A 137 -22.47 11.06 -1.07
N ALA A 138 -23.48 11.92 -0.93
CA ALA A 138 -24.88 11.56 -1.16
C ALA A 138 -25.10 11.10 -2.62
N HIS A 139 -24.60 11.85 -3.60
CA HIS A 139 -24.71 11.48 -5.01
C HIS A 139 -23.99 10.16 -5.33
N GLN A 140 -22.79 9.93 -4.79
CA GLN A 140 -22.07 8.67 -4.97
C GLN A 140 -22.75 7.48 -4.27
N ALA A 141 -23.38 7.71 -3.12
CA ALA A 141 -24.15 6.67 -2.42
C ALA A 141 -25.44 6.35 -3.19
N GLU A 142 -26.11 7.36 -3.74
CA GLU A 142 -27.30 7.23 -4.59
C GLU A 142 -26.97 6.45 -5.88
N GLU A 143 -25.90 6.81 -6.60
CA GLU A 143 -25.44 6.08 -7.78
C GLU A 143 -25.08 4.62 -7.47
N ARG A 144 -24.40 4.36 -6.33
CA ARG A 144 -24.06 2.99 -5.91
C ARG A 144 -25.29 2.19 -5.54
N LEU A 145 -26.24 2.79 -4.84
CA LEU A 145 -27.49 2.14 -4.47
C LEU A 145 -28.28 1.78 -5.73
N GLN A 146 -28.39 2.72 -6.68
CA GLN A 146 -29.07 2.53 -7.95
C GLN A 146 -28.42 1.42 -8.78
N LEU A 147 -27.08 1.41 -8.92
CA LEU A 147 -26.36 0.35 -9.62
C LEU A 147 -26.54 -1.03 -8.95
N ALA A 148 -26.54 -1.09 -7.62
CA ALA A 148 -26.72 -2.34 -6.88
C ALA A 148 -28.15 -2.90 -7.07
N THR A 149 -29.17 -2.04 -7.03
CA THR A 149 -30.56 -2.45 -7.22
C THR A 149 -30.87 -2.80 -8.67
N GLU A 150 -30.28 -2.10 -9.65
CA GLU A 150 -30.36 -2.45 -11.07
C GLU A 150 -29.69 -3.80 -11.37
N ALA A 151 -28.48 -4.04 -10.86
CA ALA A 151 -27.76 -5.30 -11.04
C ALA A 151 -28.50 -6.49 -10.41
N ALA A 152 -29.08 -6.30 -9.23
CA ALA A 152 -29.91 -7.29 -8.56
C ALA A 152 -31.34 -7.38 -9.12
N LYS A 153 -31.70 -6.52 -10.09
CA LYS A 153 -33.02 -6.44 -10.71
C LYS A 153 -34.17 -6.19 -9.72
N LEU A 154 -33.88 -5.60 -8.55
CA LEU A 154 -34.81 -5.35 -7.45
C LEU A 154 -35.55 -4.02 -7.65
N GLY A 155 -36.87 -4.01 -7.47
CA GLY A 155 -37.65 -2.78 -7.41
C GLY A 155 -37.85 -2.32 -5.97
N ILE A 156 -37.58 -1.05 -5.68
CA ILE A 156 -37.71 -0.44 -4.36
C ILE A 156 -39.04 0.28 -4.21
N TRP A 157 -39.69 0.09 -3.08
CA TRP A 157 -40.88 0.83 -2.69
C TRP A 157 -40.78 1.36 -1.26
N ASP A 158 -41.40 2.52 -1.04
CA ASP A 158 -41.35 3.25 0.20
C ASP A 158 -42.75 3.73 0.57
N TYR A 159 -43.24 3.27 1.72
CA TYR A 159 -44.58 3.52 2.19
C TYR A 159 -44.56 4.35 3.47
N ASP A 160 -45.06 5.58 3.38
CA ASP A 160 -45.39 6.41 4.53
C ASP A 160 -46.77 5.99 5.07
N ILE A 161 -46.78 5.43 6.28
CA ILE A 161 -48.00 4.89 6.91
C ILE A 161 -48.94 6.03 7.33
N GLN A 162 -48.40 7.17 7.74
CA GLN A 162 -49.21 8.27 8.27
C GLN A 162 -49.93 9.03 7.15
N GLN A 163 -49.27 9.19 6.01
CA GLN A 163 -49.82 9.88 4.84
C GLN A 163 -50.52 8.95 3.85
N ASP A 164 -50.50 7.63 4.09
CA ASP A 164 -50.92 6.57 3.15
C ASP A 164 -50.30 6.77 1.75
N ARG A 165 -49.00 7.07 1.71
CA ARG A 165 -48.29 7.40 0.48
C ARG A 165 -47.25 6.34 0.14
N LEU A 166 -47.42 5.67 -0.98
CA LEU A 166 -46.57 4.61 -1.50
C LEU A 166 -45.80 5.12 -2.72
N ILE A 167 -44.49 5.26 -2.59
CA ILE A 167 -43.55 5.72 -3.62
C ILE A 167 -42.81 4.52 -4.20
N TRP A 168 -42.70 4.48 -5.51
CA TRP A 168 -42.01 3.43 -6.27
C TRP A 168 -40.85 4.02 -7.06
N ASP A 169 -39.77 3.26 -7.17
CA ASP A 169 -38.71 3.52 -8.13
C ASP A 169 -39.09 3.07 -9.56
N GLU A 170 -38.27 3.41 -10.55
CA GLU A 170 -38.51 3.03 -11.95
C GLU A 170 -38.60 1.52 -12.13
N ARG A 171 -37.81 0.75 -11.37
CA ARG A 171 -37.77 -0.70 -11.47
C ARG A 171 -39.06 -1.35 -10.98
N MET A 172 -39.69 -0.82 -9.94
CA MET A 172 -41.04 -1.24 -9.52
C MET A 172 -42.06 -1.05 -10.64
N PHE A 173 -42.03 0.07 -11.35
CA PHE A 173 -42.89 0.29 -12.51
C PHE A 173 -42.64 -0.74 -13.62
N GLN A 174 -41.39 -1.09 -13.88
CA GLN A 174 -41.04 -2.16 -14.83
C GLN A 174 -41.54 -3.55 -14.38
N LEU A 175 -41.31 -3.91 -13.11
CA LEU A 175 -41.75 -5.20 -12.53
C LEU A 175 -43.27 -5.36 -12.61
N TYR A 176 -44.02 -4.28 -12.36
CA TYR A 176 -45.47 -4.28 -12.37
C TYR A 176 -46.06 -3.94 -13.74
N GLY A 177 -45.25 -3.51 -14.70
CA GLY A 177 -45.69 -3.14 -16.05
C GLY A 177 -46.67 -1.97 -16.05
N LEU A 178 -46.32 -0.88 -15.37
CA LEU A 178 -47.14 0.31 -15.23
C LEU A 178 -46.34 1.57 -15.53
N GLU A 179 -46.99 2.58 -16.10
CA GLU A 179 -46.40 3.91 -16.20
C GLU A 179 -46.64 4.71 -14.90
N PRO A 180 -45.72 5.59 -14.46
CA PRO A 180 -45.86 6.33 -13.20
C PRO A 180 -47.17 7.13 -13.07
N ARG A 181 -47.65 7.69 -14.18
CA ARG A 181 -48.92 8.45 -14.26
C ARG A 181 -50.18 7.60 -13.98
N GLU A 182 -50.06 6.29 -14.04
CA GLU A 182 -51.18 5.33 -13.90
C GLU A 182 -51.28 4.79 -12.46
N PHE A 183 -50.31 5.10 -11.60
CA PHE A 183 -50.28 4.64 -10.22
C PHE A 183 -50.77 5.71 -9.25
N GLY A 184 -51.73 5.36 -8.38
CA GLY A 184 -52.35 6.30 -7.44
C GLY A 184 -51.50 6.63 -6.20
N TYR A 185 -50.33 6.01 -6.06
CA TYR A 185 -49.38 6.21 -4.95
C TYR A 185 -49.97 5.99 -3.55
N ARG A 186 -50.98 5.14 -3.39
CA ARG A 186 -51.47 4.67 -2.08
C ARG A 186 -51.34 3.15 -1.97
N PHE A 187 -51.36 2.64 -0.75
CA PHE A 187 -51.27 1.20 -0.51
C PHE A 187 -52.41 0.41 -1.16
N VAL A 188 -53.61 1.01 -1.20
CA VAL A 188 -54.78 0.40 -1.84
C VAL A 188 -54.57 0.21 -3.33
N ASP A 189 -53.86 1.12 -4.01
CA ASP A 189 -53.66 1.07 -5.44
C ASP A 189 -52.75 -0.12 -5.79
N TRP A 190 -51.65 -0.35 -5.05
CA TRP A 190 -50.86 -1.58 -5.16
C TRP A 190 -51.69 -2.84 -4.90
N SER A 191 -52.57 -2.82 -3.89
CA SER A 191 -53.36 -4.00 -3.53
C SER A 191 -54.28 -4.49 -4.66
N THR A 192 -54.63 -3.64 -5.62
CA THR A 192 -55.45 -4.02 -6.80
C THR A 192 -54.66 -4.79 -7.86
N LEU A 193 -53.32 -4.68 -7.85
CA LEU A 193 -52.42 -5.33 -8.81
C LEU A 193 -52.00 -6.73 -8.36
N VAL A 194 -52.10 -7.01 -7.06
CA VAL A 194 -51.85 -8.32 -6.47
C VAL A 194 -53.06 -9.21 -6.72
N LEU A 195 -52.82 -10.46 -7.13
CA LEU A 195 -53.90 -11.42 -7.33
C LEU A 195 -54.69 -11.62 -6.02
N PRO A 196 -56.04 -11.74 -6.07
CA PRO A 196 -56.88 -11.88 -4.88
C PRO A 196 -56.43 -13.00 -3.93
N GLU A 197 -55.96 -14.12 -4.49
CA GLU A 197 -55.46 -15.29 -3.76
C GLU A 197 -54.19 -15.01 -2.94
N SER A 198 -53.32 -14.13 -3.44
CA SER A 198 -52.11 -13.71 -2.72
C SER A 198 -52.38 -12.54 -1.78
N LEU A 199 -53.34 -11.67 -2.11
CA LEU A 199 -53.52 -10.40 -1.43
C LEU A 199 -53.86 -10.54 0.05
N GLN A 200 -54.75 -11.49 0.42
CA GLN A 200 -55.17 -11.66 1.80
C GLN A 200 -54.00 -12.05 2.72
N ARG A 201 -53.11 -12.93 2.24
CA ARG A 201 -51.92 -13.34 2.98
C ARG A 201 -50.93 -12.19 3.13
N VAL A 202 -50.62 -11.50 2.04
CA VAL A 202 -49.64 -10.40 2.07
C VAL A 202 -50.12 -9.26 2.96
N LYS A 203 -51.42 -8.93 2.96
CA LYS A 203 -51.98 -7.93 3.89
C LYS A 203 -51.81 -8.33 5.35
N ALA A 204 -52.03 -9.61 5.69
CA ALA A 204 -51.85 -10.10 7.05
C ALA A 204 -50.39 -10.03 7.51
N ASP A 205 -49.46 -10.45 6.65
CA ASP A 205 -48.02 -10.40 6.95
C ASP A 205 -47.51 -8.95 7.02
N PHE A 206 -48.04 -8.06 6.19
CA PHE A 206 -47.71 -6.63 6.22
C PHE A 206 -48.20 -5.97 7.52
N GLN A 207 -49.41 -6.32 7.96
CA GLN A 207 -49.93 -5.87 9.24
C GLN A 207 -49.07 -6.38 10.41
N ALA A 208 -48.62 -7.64 10.38
CA ALA A 208 -47.72 -8.18 11.38
C ALA A 208 -46.34 -7.50 11.40
N LEU A 209 -45.80 -7.11 10.24
CA LEU A 209 -44.58 -6.28 10.15
C LEU A 209 -44.78 -4.95 10.87
N VAL A 210 -45.88 -4.25 10.60
CA VAL A 210 -46.18 -2.93 11.17
C VAL A 210 -46.42 -2.99 12.68
N GLU A 211 -47.12 -4.01 13.18
CA GLU A 211 -47.48 -4.11 14.60
C GLU A 211 -46.38 -4.68 15.50
N SER A 212 -45.55 -5.58 14.96
CA SER A 212 -44.62 -6.38 15.78
C SER A 212 -43.18 -6.38 15.28
N GLY A 213 -42.87 -5.64 14.21
CA GLY A 213 -41.53 -5.58 13.62
C GLY A 213 -41.04 -6.92 13.04
N ARG A 214 -41.95 -7.89 12.82
CA ARG A 214 -41.60 -9.20 12.27
C ARG A 214 -41.02 -9.06 10.86
N PRO A 215 -39.95 -9.80 10.51
CA PRO A 215 -39.38 -9.75 9.18
C PRO A 215 -40.44 -10.04 8.11
N PHE A 216 -40.62 -9.11 7.17
CA PHE A 216 -41.53 -9.28 6.04
C PHE A 216 -40.76 -9.91 4.88
N ASP A 217 -41.08 -11.16 4.58
CA ASP A 217 -40.53 -11.93 3.46
C ASP A 217 -41.65 -12.77 2.88
N VAL A 218 -42.33 -12.24 1.86
CA VAL A 218 -43.56 -12.83 1.36
C VAL A 218 -43.50 -13.00 -0.15
N LYS A 219 -43.92 -14.18 -0.60
CA LYS A 219 -44.12 -14.47 -2.03
C LYS A 219 -45.57 -14.20 -2.41
N PHE A 220 -45.77 -13.44 -3.47
CA PHE A 220 -47.09 -13.10 -3.94
C PHE A 220 -47.13 -12.94 -5.45
N GLN A 221 -48.31 -13.17 -6.01
CA GLN A 221 -48.51 -13.07 -7.43
C GLN A 221 -49.15 -11.74 -7.78
N ILE A 222 -48.64 -11.12 -8.84
CA ILE A 222 -49.20 -9.91 -9.42
C ILE A 222 -49.66 -10.19 -10.84
N ARG A 223 -50.61 -9.40 -11.31
CA ARG A 223 -50.99 -9.36 -12.72
C ARG A 223 -50.58 -8.01 -13.27
N ARG A 224 -49.66 -8.03 -14.23
CA ARG A 224 -49.19 -6.81 -14.89
C ARG A 224 -50.30 -6.25 -15.78
N PRO A 225 -50.72 -4.99 -15.60
CA PRO A 225 -51.76 -4.40 -16.44
C PRO A 225 -51.35 -4.20 -17.90
N SER A 226 -50.04 -4.02 -18.18
CA SER A 226 -49.52 -3.81 -19.53
C SER A 226 -49.71 -4.99 -20.48
N ASP A 227 -49.51 -6.22 -20.01
CA ASP A 227 -49.47 -7.44 -20.84
C ASP A 227 -50.35 -8.57 -20.28
N GLY A 228 -50.90 -8.41 -19.07
CA GLY A 228 -51.71 -9.41 -18.40
C GLY A 228 -50.93 -10.56 -17.79
N GLU A 229 -49.59 -10.55 -17.86
CA GLU A 229 -48.74 -11.64 -17.37
C GLU A 229 -48.79 -11.74 -15.85
N ILE A 230 -48.79 -12.99 -15.37
CA ILE A 230 -48.70 -13.29 -13.94
C ILE A 230 -47.23 -13.43 -13.59
N ARG A 231 -46.77 -12.64 -12.63
CA ARG A 231 -45.42 -12.75 -12.06
C ARG A 231 -45.51 -13.12 -10.60
N THR A 232 -44.60 -13.99 -10.17
CA THR A 232 -44.43 -14.29 -8.74
C THR A 232 -43.30 -13.46 -8.21
N LEU A 233 -43.65 -12.47 -7.38
CA LEU A 233 -42.70 -11.60 -6.73
C LEU A 233 -42.45 -12.07 -5.29
N ARG A 234 -41.23 -11.83 -4.81
CA ARG A 234 -40.86 -11.92 -3.41
C ARG A 234 -40.63 -10.51 -2.89
N GLY A 235 -41.44 -10.10 -1.92
CA GLY A 235 -41.30 -8.81 -1.25
C GLY A 235 -40.57 -8.96 0.08
N LEU A 236 -39.54 -8.13 0.28
CA LEU A 236 -38.82 -7.98 1.53
C LEU A 236 -39.04 -6.56 2.05
N ALA A 237 -39.37 -6.39 3.33
CA ALA A 237 -39.60 -5.06 3.86
C ALA A 237 -39.17 -4.92 5.32
N ARG A 238 -38.81 -3.68 5.67
CA ARG A 238 -38.49 -3.26 7.02
C ARG A 238 -39.30 -2.02 7.38
N VAL A 239 -39.74 -1.99 8.63
CA VAL A 239 -40.47 -0.87 9.21
C VAL A 239 -39.55 0.01 10.07
N THR A 240 -39.76 1.31 10.00
CA THR A 240 -39.15 2.34 10.84
C THR A 240 -40.22 2.88 11.78
N HIS A 241 -39.86 3.06 13.06
CA HIS A 241 -40.76 3.53 14.12
C HIS A 241 -40.37 4.93 14.58
N ASP A 242 -41.33 5.70 15.11
CA ASP A 242 -41.08 6.96 15.81
C ASP A 242 -40.52 6.73 17.22
N ASP A 243 -40.14 7.82 17.90
CA ASP A 243 -39.61 7.81 19.27
C ASP A 243 -40.59 7.24 20.32
N GLN A 244 -41.88 7.07 19.96
CA GLN A 244 -42.92 6.46 20.78
C GLN A 244 -43.16 4.98 20.45
N GLY A 245 -42.35 4.40 19.56
CA GLY A 245 -42.43 3.01 19.13
C GLY A 245 -43.55 2.73 18.13
N ARG A 246 -44.18 3.74 17.52
CA ARG A 246 -45.21 3.56 16.49
C ARG A 246 -44.57 3.50 15.11
N ALA A 247 -44.99 2.54 14.29
CA ALA A 247 -44.52 2.43 12.91
C ALA A 247 -44.94 3.66 12.08
N ILE A 248 -43.98 4.28 11.40
CA ILE A 248 -44.21 5.49 10.59
C ILE A 248 -43.90 5.30 9.11
N ARG A 249 -42.96 4.41 8.76
CA ARG A 249 -42.51 4.22 7.38
C ARG A 249 -42.09 2.79 7.13
N VAL A 250 -42.40 2.24 5.96
CA VAL A 250 -41.98 0.90 5.54
C VAL A 250 -41.23 1.01 4.22
N VAL A 251 -39.99 0.55 4.20
CA VAL A 251 -39.19 0.48 2.97
C VAL A 251 -38.97 -0.98 2.63
N GLY A 252 -39.22 -1.33 1.38
CA GLY A 252 -39.08 -2.69 0.91
C GLY A 252 -38.59 -2.80 -0.52
N VAL A 253 -38.22 -4.02 -0.89
CA VAL A 253 -37.77 -4.40 -2.22
C VAL A 253 -38.61 -5.56 -2.73
N ASN A 254 -38.84 -5.61 -4.03
CA ASN A 254 -39.49 -6.72 -4.72
C ASN A 254 -38.54 -7.33 -5.74
N GLU A 255 -38.47 -8.66 -5.73
CA GLU A 255 -37.69 -9.49 -6.67
C GLU A 255 -38.65 -10.38 -7.47
N ASP A 256 -38.43 -10.53 -8.78
CA ASP A 256 -39.16 -11.51 -9.60
C ASP A 256 -38.50 -12.90 -9.49
N ILE A 257 -39.21 -13.85 -8.89
CA ILE A 257 -38.72 -15.23 -8.64
C ILE A 257 -39.43 -16.28 -9.51
N THR A 258 -40.16 -15.83 -10.53
CA THR A 258 -40.98 -16.69 -11.38
C THR A 258 -40.16 -17.82 -12.02
N GLU A 259 -38.96 -17.51 -12.50
CA GLU A 259 -38.06 -18.46 -13.16
C GLU A 259 -37.41 -19.45 -12.17
N PHE A 260 -37.06 -18.99 -10.98
CA PHE A 260 -36.45 -19.81 -9.93
C PHE A 260 -37.39 -20.92 -9.40
N GLN A 261 -38.69 -20.62 -9.26
CA GLN A 261 -39.67 -21.63 -8.83
C GLN A 261 -39.96 -22.69 -9.90
N ALA A 262 -39.73 -22.39 -11.18
CA ALA A 262 -39.90 -23.36 -12.25
C ALA A 262 -38.91 -24.53 -12.11
N VAL A 263 -37.68 -24.26 -11.66
CA VAL A 263 -36.60 -25.24 -11.50
C VAL A 263 -36.87 -26.21 -10.33
N GLN A 264 -37.41 -25.75 -9.21
CA GLN A 264 -37.73 -26.65 -8.08
C GLN A 264 -38.82 -27.68 -8.42
N ARG A 265 -39.70 -27.35 -9.36
CA ARG A 265 -40.76 -28.24 -9.86
C ARG A 265 -40.18 -29.46 -10.61
N GLU A 266 -39.03 -29.28 -11.24
CA GLU A 266 -38.32 -30.29 -12.04
C GLU A 266 -37.81 -31.48 -11.20
N ILE A 267 -37.55 -31.27 -9.90
CA ILE A 267 -37.05 -32.33 -9.03
C ILE A 267 -38.16 -33.28 -8.59
N LEU A 268 -39.35 -32.77 -8.30
CA LEU A 268 -40.53 -33.59 -7.97
C LEU A 268 -40.98 -34.45 -9.15
N ASP A 269 -40.74 -33.95 -10.36
CA ASP A 269 -40.92 -34.63 -11.65
C ASP A 269 -40.10 -35.94 -11.73
N ARG A 270 -38.98 -36.02 -10.99
CA ARG A 270 -38.09 -37.18 -10.99
C ARG A 270 -38.63 -38.39 -10.23
N GLU A 271 -39.54 -38.23 -9.27
CA GLU A 271 -40.17 -39.38 -8.59
C GLU A 271 -41.36 -39.91 -9.39
N GLN A 272 -42.14 -39.01 -10.00
CA GLN A 272 -43.02 -39.37 -11.10
C GLN A 272 -42.27 -40.14 -12.20
N ARG A 273 -40.97 -39.87 -12.40
CA ARG A 273 -40.11 -40.57 -13.36
C ARG A 273 -40.03 -42.09 -13.16
N LEU A 274 -40.18 -42.65 -11.96
CA LEU A 274 -40.10 -44.11 -11.75
C LEU A 274 -41.40 -44.83 -12.07
N GLN A 275 -42.52 -44.22 -11.73
CA GLN A 275 -43.84 -44.65 -12.21
C GLN A 275 -43.93 -44.45 -13.72
N GLN A 276 -43.39 -43.33 -14.21
CA GLN A 276 -43.09 -43.12 -15.62
C GLN A 276 -42.09 -44.13 -16.16
N LEU A 277 -41.19 -44.77 -15.40
CA LEU A 277 -40.23 -45.73 -15.97
C LEU A 277 -40.90 -47.05 -16.35
N ALA A 278 -41.89 -47.50 -15.57
CA ALA A 278 -42.78 -48.59 -15.94
C ALA A 278 -43.71 -48.20 -17.12
N GLU A 279 -44.14 -46.93 -17.19
CA GLU A 279 -44.82 -46.37 -18.36
C GLU A 279 -43.88 -46.16 -19.58
N GLN A 280 -42.59 -45.88 -19.36
CA GLN A 280 -41.56 -45.55 -20.35
C GLN A 280 -40.99 -46.82 -20.95
N SER A 281 -40.85 -47.91 -20.17
CA SER A 281 -40.56 -49.23 -20.75
C SER A 281 -41.71 -49.69 -21.65
N ARG A 282 -42.88 -49.04 -21.54
CA ARG A 282 -44.10 -49.33 -22.30
C ARG A 282 -44.45 -50.82 -22.26
N THR A 283 -44.10 -51.48 -21.16
CA THR A 283 -44.30 -52.91 -20.99
C THR A 283 -45.62 -53.12 -20.31
N VAL A 284 -46.59 -53.54 -21.09
CA VAL A 284 -47.90 -53.89 -20.56
C VAL A 284 -47.81 -55.27 -19.94
N THR A 285 -48.19 -55.38 -18.67
CA THR A 285 -48.23 -56.66 -17.97
C THR A 285 -49.66 -57.11 -17.83
N TRP A 286 -49.94 -58.35 -18.21
CA TRP A 286 -51.29 -58.84 -18.30
C TRP A 286 -51.38 -60.32 -17.92
N GLU A 287 -52.58 -60.73 -17.52
CA GLU A 287 -52.93 -62.12 -17.22
C GLU A 287 -54.25 -62.46 -17.86
N VAL A 288 -54.41 -63.72 -18.29
CA VAL A 288 -55.64 -64.25 -18.86
C VAL A 288 -55.97 -65.62 -18.27
N ASP A 289 -57.25 -65.98 -18.23
CA ASP A 289 -57.71 -67.31 -17.84
C ASP A 289 -57.49 -68.38 -18.94
N ALA A 290 -57.81 -69.64 -18.64
CA ALA A 290 -57.65 -70.78 -19.57
C ALA A 290 -58.52 -70.66 -20.84
N GLN A 291 -59.46 -69.72 -20.88
CA GLN A 291 -60.28 -69.38 -22.03
C GLN A 291 -59.78 -68.13 -22.77
N GLY A 292 -58.70 -67.50 -22.29
CA GLY A 292 -58.03 -66.36 -22.91
C GLY A 292 -58.60 -64.99 -22.55
N ARG A 293 -59.42 -64.90 -21.49
CA ARG A 293 -60.03 -63.64 -21.03
C ARG A 293 -59.13 -62.96 -20.00
N TYR A 294 -58.94 -61.64 -20.10
CA TYR A 294 -58.06 -60.90 -19.20
C TYR A 294 -58.53 -60.92 -17.74
N THR A 295 -57.65 -61.29 -16.82
CA THR A 295 -57.89 -61.35 -15.36
C THR A 295 -57.11 -60.28 -14.58
N TYR A 296 -56.00 -59.78 -15.14
CA TYR A 296 -55.22 -58.67 -14.59
C TYR A 296 -54.55 -57.89 -15.72
N LEU A 297 -54.41 -56.57 -15.53
CA LEU A 297 -53.78 -55.66 -16.49
C LEU A 297 -53.15 -54.48 -15.75
N SER A 298 -51.86 -54.21 -16.01
CA SER A 298 -51.17 -53.06 -15.40
C SER A 298 -51.73 -51.73 -15.93
N PRO A 299 -51.74 -50.63 -15.13
CA PRO A 299 -52.26 -49.32 -15.56
C PRO A 299 -51.57 -48.76 -16.81
N VAL A 300 -50.34 -49.19 -17.08
CA VAL A 300 -49.55 -48.87 -18.29
C VAL A 300 -50.25 -49.33 -19.58
N ALA A 301 -51.18 -50.29 -19.52
CA ALA A 301 -52.00 -50.69 -20.66
C ALA A 301 -52.89 -49.56 -21.20
N GLU A 302 -53.28 -48.61 -20.35
CA GLU A 302 -54.02 -47.44 -20.79
C GLU A 302 -53.14 -46.52 -21.64
N LEU A 303 -51.85 -46.42 -21.31
CA LEU A 303 -50.86 -45.65 -22.05
C LEU A 303 -50.42 -46.35 -23.36
N VAL A 304 -50.19 -47.66 -23.32
CA VAL A 304 -49.59 -48.41 -24.44
C VAL A 304 -50.65 -49.01 -25.35
N TRP A 305 -51.77 -49.51 -24.83
CA TRP A 305 -52.84 -50.12 -25.63
C TRP A 305 -54.08 -49.21 -25.77
N GLY A 306 -54.17 -48.16 -24.96
CA GLY A 306 -55.28 -47.21 -25.01
C GLY A 306 -56.52 -47.66 -24.23
N TYR A 307 -56.45 -48.75 -23.46
CA TYR A 307 -57.58 -49.27 -22.71
C TYR A 307 -57.31 -49.24 -21.22
N THR A 308 -58.30 -48.80 -20.46
CA THR A 308 -58.23 -48.86 -18.99
C THR A 308 -58.34 -50.33 -18.52
N PRO A 309 -57.75 -50.70 -17.37
CA PRO A 309 -57.90 -52.04 -16.81
C PRO A 309 -59.36 -52.48 -16.67
N ASP A 310 -60.24 -51.56 -16.27
CA ASP A 310 -61.67 -51.84 -16.04
C ASP A 310 -62.46 -52.15 -17.34
N GLU A 311 -61.96 -51.72 -18.49
CA GLU A 311 -62.57 -51.97 -19.81
C GLU A 311 -62.16 -53.31 -20.43
N ILE A 312 -61.04 -53.88 -19.96
CA ILE A 312 -60.43 -55.09 -20.51
C ILE A 312 -60.62 -56.27 -19.56
N VAL A 313 -60.33 -56.07 -18.28
CA VAL A 313 -60.35 -57.12 -17.25
C VAL A 313 -61.78 -57.65 -17.09
N GLY A 314 -61.94 -58.95 -17.30
CA GLY A 314 -63.21 -59.67 -17.25
C GLY A 314 -64.14 -59.44 -18.46
N ARG A 315 -63.75 -58.59 -19.43
CA ARG A 315 -64.65 -58.14 -20.53
C ARG A 315 -64.15 -58.46 -21.93
N ARG A 316 -62.84 -58.59 -22.16
CA ARG A 316 -62.24 -58.89 -23.47
C ARG A 316 -61.31 -60.10 -23.45
N TYR A 317 -61.08 -60.65 -24.62
CA TYR A 317 -60.15 -61.75 -24.87
C TYR A 317 -58.87 -61.24 -25.53
N PHE A 318 -57.76 -61.96 -25.31
CA PHE A 318 -56.41 -61.56 -25.76
C PHE A 318 -56.31 -61.25 -27.26
N TYR A 319 -57.09 -61.93 -28.10
CA TYR A 319 -57.09 -61.76 -29.56
C TYR A 319 -57.98 -60.60 -30.06
N ASP A 320 -58.81 -60.00 -29.20
CA ASP A 320 -59.74 -58.93 -29.59
C ASP A 320 -59.03 -57.63 -29.99
N LEU A 321 -57.77 -57.46 -29.55
CA LEU A 321 -56.96 -56.29 -29.82
C LEU A 321 -56.14 -56.39 -31.13
N HIS A 322 -56.27 -57.43 -31.96
CA HIS A 322 -55.47 -57.53 -33.19
C HIS A 322 -56.13 -56.79 -34.40
N PRO A 323 -55.37 -56.17 -35.34
CA PRO A 323 -55.94 -55.42 -36.47
C PRO A 323 -56.63 -56.19 -37.58
N GLU A 324 -57.47 -55.46 -38.34
CA GLU A 324 -57.99 -55.92 -39.64
C GLU A 324 -57.23 -55.28 -40.81
N PRO A 325 -57.01 -56.04 -41.91
CA PRO A 325 -57.46 -57.41 -42.14
C PRO A 325 -56.46 -58.43 -41.55
N GLY A 326 -56.80 -59.20 -40.51
CA GLY A 326 -55.83 -60.16 -39.91
C GLY A 326 -56.16 -60.81 -38.56
N ARG A 327 -57.30 -60.50 -37.93
CA ARG A 327 -57.60 -60.96 -36.56
C ARG A 327 -57.97 -62.45 -36.44
N GLU A 328 -58.70 -62.97 -37.42
CA GLU A 328 -59.28 -64.33 -37.34
C GLU A 328 -58.22 -65.43 -37.45
N ALA A 329 -57.20 -65.22 -38.30
CA ALA A 329 -56.05 -66.10 -38.41
C ALA A 329 -55.19 -66.11 -37.13
N PHE A 330 -55.04 -64.96 -36.46
CA PHE A 330 -54.33 -64.85 -35.19
C PHE A 330 -55.04 -65.62 -34.06
N ARG A 331 -56.38 -65.60 -34.02
CA ARG A 331 -57.19 -66.32 -33.04
C ARG A 331 -57.00 -67.84 -33.10
N GLU A 332 -57.07 -68.44 -34.29
CA GLU A 332 -56.90 -69.89 -34.45
C GLU A 332 -55.50 -70.38 -34.05
N ALA A 333 -54.47 -69.58 -34.38
CA ALA A 333 -53.09 -69.87 -34.02
C ALA A 333 -52.88 -69.89 -32.49
N ILE A 334 -53.46 -68.92 -31.78
CA ILE A 334 -53.34 -68.83 -30.31
C ILE A 334 -54.08 -70.00 -29.62
N PHE A 335 -55.29 -70.38 -30.07
CA PHE A 335 -56.03 -71.48 -29.45
C PHE A 335 -55.35 -72.85 -29.63
N GLN A 336 -54.73 -73.10 -30.79
CA GLN A 336 -53.94 -74.32 -30.96
C GLN A 336 -52.72 -74.34 -30.05
N ALA A 337 -52.08 -73.19 -29.83
CA ALA A 337 -50.93 -73.07 -28.94
C ALA A 337 -51.31 -73.20 -27.45
N ILE A 338 -52.49 -72.73 -27.04
CA ILE A 338 -53.03 -72.95 -25.69
C ILE A 338 -53.38 -74.42 -25.45
N ALA A 339 -54.00 -75.11 -26.42
CA ALA A 339 -54.32 -76.54 -26.34
C ALA A 339 -53.08 -77.44 -26.21
N GLN A 340 -51.94 -76.96 -26.69
CA GLN A 340 -50.63 -77.59 -26.60
C GLN A 340 -49.77 -77.04 -25.46
N GLN A 341 -50.30 -76.11 -24.64
CA GLN A 341 -49.62 -75.40 -23.55
C GLN A 341 -48.25 -74.79 -23.94
N LEU A 342 -48.16 -74.24 -25.15
CA LEU A 342 -46.91 -73.68 -25.67
C LEU A 342 -46.57 -72.35 -25.00
N LYS A 343 -45.27 -72.09 -24.82
CA LYS A 343 -44.74 -70.80 -24.34
C LYS A 343 -44.49 -69.89 -25.53
N PHE A 344 -44.78 -68.60 -25.36
CA PHE A 344 -44.51 -67.58 -26.37
C PHE A 344 -43.36 -66.70 -25.91
N GLN A 345 -42.34 -66.56 -26.76
CA GLN A 345 -41.20 -65.71 -26.49
C GLN A 345 -40.87 -64.85 -27.70
N GLY A 346 -40.73 -63.55 -27.44
CA GLY A 346 -40.33 -62.55 -28.42
C GLY A 346 -41.28 -62.45 -29.61
N HIS A 347 -42.53 -62.86 -29.45
CA HIS A 347 -43.43 -63.01 -30.56
C HIS A 347 -43.94 -61.63 -31.00
N VAL A 348 -43.58 -61.22 -32.20
CA VAL A 348 -43.85 -59.86 -32.68
C VAL A 348 -45.19 -59.84 -33.39
N ASN A 349 -46.17 -59.17 -32.79
CA ASN A 349 -47.51 -59.09 -33.34
C ASN A 349 -48.08 -57.68 -33.25
N PRO A 350 -48.90 -57.29 -34.23
CA PRO A 350 -49.55 -56.00 -34.21
C PRO A 350 -50.78 -56.03 -33.30
N ILE A 351 -51.03 -54.92 -32.60
CA ILE A 351 -52.26 -54.71 -31.85
C ILE A 351 -52.87 -53.34 -32.20
N ILE A 352 -54.19 -53.35 -32.41
CA ILE A 352 -55.06 -52.19 -32.48
C ILE A 352 -55.25 -51.63 -31.07
N ARG A 353 -54.77 -50.40 -30.92
CA ARG A 353 -55.11 -49.55 -29.79
C ARG A 353 -56.58 -49.13 -29.85
N LYS A 354 -57.13 -48.65 -28.74
CA LYS A 354 -58.54 -48.21 -28.64
C LYS A 354 -59.00 -47.21 -29.72
N ASP A 355 -58.10 -46.44 -30.28
CA ASP A 355 -58.35 -45.43 -31.31
C ASP A 355 -58.34 -45.97 -32.75
N GLY A 356 -58.00 -47.25 -32.95
CA GLY A 356 -57.91 -47.88 -34.27
C GLY A 356 -56.51 -47.95 -34.87
N ARG A 357 -55.45 -47.42 -34.23
CA ARG A 357 -54.06 -47.46 -34.74
C ARG A 357 -53.32 -48.73 -34.33
N VAL A 358 -52.37 -49.14 -35.15
CA VAL A 358 -51.60 -50.38 -34.99
C VAL A 358 -50.22 -50.11 -34.38
N ILE A 359 -49.88 -50.80 -33.30
CA ILE A 359 -48.53 -50.81 -32.70
C ILE A 359 -47.95 -52.22 -32.71
N TRP A 360 -46.62 -52.34 -32.73
CA TRP A 360 -45.91 -53.62 -32.76
C TRP A 360 -45.40 -53.99 -31.39
N VAL A 361 -45.96 -55.04 -30.82
CA VAL A 361 -45.53 -55.54 -29.52
C VAL A 361 -44.76 -56.84 -29.67
N SER A 362 -43.75 -57.00 -28.82
CA SER A 362 -43.07 -58.26 -28.58
C SER A 362 -43.71 -58.89 -27.35
N THR A 363 -44.51 -59.90 -27.63
CA THR A 363 -45.34 -60.61 -26.67
C THR A 363 -44.56 -61.79 -26.10
N ASN A 364 -44.46 -61.84 -24.78
CA ASN A 364 -43.90 -62.96 -24.03
C ASN A 364 -44.94 -63.49 -23.07
N ALA A 365 -45.25 -64.78 -23.13
CA ALA A 365 -46.31 -65.37 -22.29
C ALA A 365 -46.04 -66.83 -21.96
N ILE A 366 -46.43 -67.24 -20.75
CA ILE A 366 -46.25 -68.60 -20.24
C ILE A 366 -47.57 -69.18 -19.70
N PRO A 367 -47.78 -70.51 -19.82
CA PRO A 367 -48.92 -71.17 -19.22
C PRO A 367 -48.78 -71.19 -17.70
N VAL A 368 -49.90 -70.98 -17.03
CA VAL A 368 -50.05 -71.13 -15.58
C VAL A 368 -50.92 -72.36 -15.36
N THR A 369 -50.36 -73.39 -14.71
CA THR A 369 -51.03 -74.65 -14.41
C THR A 369 -51.23 -74.81 -12.92
N ASP A 370 -52.23 -75.61 -12.54
CA ASP A 370 -52.38 -76.07 -11.17
C ASP A 370 -51.44 -77.26 -10.85
N ASP A 371 -51.40 -77.64 -9.58
CA ASP A 371 -50.54 -78.71 -9.08
C ASP A 371 -50.82 -80.09 -9.70
N ARG A 372 -51.96 -80.27 -10.40
CA ARG A 372 -52.33 -81.51 -11.10
C ARG A 372 -52.02 -81.45 -12.60
N GLY A 373 -51.37 -80.37 -13.05
CA GLY A 373 -51.00 -80.14 -14.45
C GLY A 373 -52.15 -79.66 -15.33
N LEU A 374 -53.29 -79.26 -14.76
CA LEU A 374 -54.42 -78.70 -15.50
C LEU A 374 -54.20 -77.19 -15.71
N LEU A 375 -54.45 -76.70 -16.93
CA LEU A 375 -54.19 -75.29 -17.29
C LEU A 375 -55.20 -74.34 -16.63
N LEU A 376 -54.69 -73.35 -15.89
CA LEU A 376 -55.47 -72.28 -15.26
C LEU A 376 -55.53 -71.01 -16.12
N GLY A 377 -54.48 -70.71 -16.89
CA GLY A 377 -54.44 -69.50 -17.72
C GLY A 377 -53.03 -69.18 -18.23
N TYR A 378 -52.81 -67.94 -18.64
CA TYR A 378 -51.52 -67.46 -19.14
C TYR A 378 -51.18 -66.11 -18.53
N ARG A 379 -49.91 -65.93 -18.19
CA ARG A 379 -49.36 -64.64 -17.76
C ARG A 379 -48.32 -64.19 -18.74
N GLY A 380 -48.38 -62.91 -19.10
CA GLY A 380 -47.49 -62.36 -20.11
C GLY A 380 -47.21 -60.88 -19.95
N SER A 381 -46.25 -60.44 -20.73
CA SER A 381 -45.85 -59.05 -20.82
C SER A 381 -45.55 -58.71 -22.27
N ASP A 382 -46.11 -57.59 -22.70
CA ASP A 382 -45.99 -57.13 -24.07
C ASP A 382 -45.23 -55.83 -24.04
N VAL A 383 -44.06 -55.88 -24.65
CA VAL A 383 -43.17 -54.73 -24.78
C VAL A 383 -43.43 -54.14 -26.15
N ASP A 384 -43.79 -52.86 -26.21
CA ASP A 384 -43.83 -52.16 -27.49
C ASP A 384 -42.41 -52.10 -28.08
N ILE A 385 -42.16 -52.89 -29.13
CA ILE A 385 -40.86 -52.93 -29.82
C ILE A 385 -40.89 -52.16 -31.13
N THR A 386 -41.91 -51.33 -31.33
CA THR A 386 -42.01 -50.47 -32.50
C THR A 386 -40.73 -49.63 -32.65
N GLU A 387 -40.19 -49.12 -31.54
CA GLU A 387 -38.91 -48.39 -31.51
C GLU A 387 -37.68 -49.26 -31.74
N ALA A 388 -37.58 -50.47 -31.16
CA ALA A 388 -36.45 -51.37 -31.40
C ALA A 388 -36.38 -51.85 -32.87
N LYS A 389 -37.54 -51.95 -33.51
CA LYS A 389 -37.67 -52.20 -34.96
C LYS A 389 -37.16 -51.00 -35.78
N TYR A 390 -37.42 -49.77 -35.34
CA TYR A 390 -36.86 -48.54 -35.91
C TYR A 390 -35.39 -48.27 -35.48
N ALA A 391 -34.91 -48.80 -34.36
CA ALA A 391 -33.53 -48.68 -33.88
C ALA A 391 -32.54 -49.52 -34.72
N LYS A 392 -33.03 -50.60 -35.32
CA LYS A 392 -32.33 -51.32 -36.39
C LYS A 392 -32.12 -50.44 -37.64
N GLU A 393 -33.04 -49.52 -37.91
CA GLU A 393 -32.89 -48.47 -38.94
C GLU A 393 -32.01 -47.32 -38.42
N ALA A 394 -31.95 -47.08 -37.10
CA ALA A 394 -31.02 -46.15 -36.46
C ALA A 394 -29.55 -46.63 -36.45
N LEU A 395 -29.29 -47.95 -36.46
CA LEU A 395 -27.94 -48.52 -36.65
C LEU A 395 -27.37 -48.18 -38.04
N GLU A 396 -28.25 -48.08 -39.05
CA GLU A 396 -27.89 -47.57 -40.38
C GLU A 396 -27.63 -46.05 -40.34
N ALA A 397 -28.38 -45.30 -39.54
CA ALA A 397 -28.10 -43.90 -39.25
C ALA A 397 -26.82 -43.69 -38.39
N GLU A 398 -26.42 -44.67 -37.58
CA GLU A 398 -25.20 -44.62 -36.78
C GLU A 398 -23.95 -44.84 -37.64
N LYS A 399 -24.03 -45.69 -38.67
CA LYS A 399 -23.01 -45.73 -39.74
C LYS A 399 -22.88 -44.38 -40.46
N GLU A 400 -24.02 -43.74 -40.75
CA GLU A 400 -24.08 -42.39 -41.32
C GLU A 400 -23.46 -41.36 -40.35
N ARG A 401 -23.71 -41.49 -39.04
CA ARG A 401 -23.15 -40.65 -37.98
C ARG A 401 -21.64 -40.86 -37.82
N PHE A 402 -21.15 -42.09 -37.85
CA PHE A 402 -19.71 -42.39 -37.76
C PHE A 402 -18.97 -41.82 -38.96
N ARG A 403 -19.53 -41.99 -40.17
CA ARG A 403 -19.04 -41.32 -41.39
C ARG A 403 -19.07 -39.80 -41.24
N GLY A 404 -20.16 -39.26 -40.69
CA GLY A 404 -20.28 -37.83 -40.40
C GLY A 404 -19.25 -37.31 -39.40
N ILE A 405 -18.93 -38.06 -38.34
CA ILE A 405 -17.87 -37.71 -37.37
C ILE A 405 -16.52 -37.78 -38.05
N PHE A 406 -16.21 -38.89 -38.74
CA PHE A 406 -14.94 -39.05 -39.45
C PHE A 406 -14.68 -37.89 -40.43
N GLU A 407 -15.68 -37.52 -41.22
CA GLU A 407 -15.61 -36.44 -42.21
C GLU A 407 -15.60 -35.02 -41.61
N LYS A 408 -16.26 -34.79 -40.47
CA LYS A 408 -16.40 -33.46 -39.85
C LYS A 408 -15.50 -33.21 -38.64
N THR A 409 -14.79 -34.22 -38.15
CA THR A 409 -13.90 -34.08 -36.98
C THR A 409 -12.76 -33.10 -37.30
N GLY A 410 -12.39 -32.28 -36.32
CA GLY A 410 -11.34 -31.26 -36.47
C GLY A 410 -9.92 -31.83 -36.50
N SER A 411 -9.71 -33.00 -35.89
CA SER A 411 -8.45 -33.75 -35.88
C SER A 411 -8.24 -34.54 -37.16
N ALA A 412 -7.00 -34.60 -37.63
CA ALA A 412 -6.68 -35.44 -38.77
C ALA A 412 -6.70 -36.92 -38.36
N VAL A 413 -7.32 -37.74 -39.19
CA VAL A 413 -7.39 -39.19 -39.01
C VAL A 413 -6.94 -39.88 -40.30
N ALA A 414 -5.92 -40.72 -40.17
CA ALA A 414 -5.43 -41.58 -41.23
C ALA A 414 -5.51 -43.04 -40.77
N VAL A 415 -6.04 -43.90 -41.63
CA VAL A 415 -6.16 -45.34 -41.42
C VAL A 415 -5.21 -46.04 -42.37
N TYR A 416 -4.47 -47.00 -41.83
CA TYR A 416 -3.39 -47.67 -42.50
C TYR A 416 -3.56 -49.18 -42.48
N GLN A 417 -3.15 -49.82 -43.57
CA GLN A 417 -2.90 -51.24 -43.63
C GLN A 417 -1.39 -51.49 -43.77
N PRO A 418 -0.79 -52.35 -42.93
CA PRO A 418 0.63 -52.69 -43.08
C PRO A 418 0.90 -53.39 -44.43
N THR A 419 2.05 -53.12 -45.04
CA THR A 419 2.53 -53.84 -46.23
C THR A 419 2.85 -55.31 -45.90
N ASP A 420 3.00 -56.15 -46.94
CA ASP A 420 3.28 -57.59 -46.77
C ASP A 420 4.57 -57.87 -45.98
N ASP A 421 5.57 -56.99 -46.09
CA ASP A 421 6.82 -57.03 -45.32
C ASP A 421 6.73 -56.27 -43.98
N SER A 422 5.59 -55.60 -43.71
CA SER A 422 5.32 -54.73 -42.56
C SER A 422 6.37 -53.64 -42.33
N GLN A 423 7.12 -53.27 -43.38
CA GLN A 423 8.09 -52.20 -43.32
C GLN A 423 7.45 -50.83 -43.54
N ASP A 424 6.32 -50.77 -44.24
CA ASP A 424 5.61 -49.53 -44.53
C ASP A 424 4.09 -49.71 -44.36
N PHE A 425 3.34 -48.63 -44.57
CA PHE A 425 1.91 -48.55 -44.31
C PHE A 425 1.19 -47.92 -45.50
N ILE A 426 0.17 -48.59 -46.00
CA ILE A 426 -0.66 -48.11 -47.10
C ILE A 426 -1.88 -47.40 -46.53
N PHE A 427 -2.19 -46.20 -47.00
CA PHE A 427 -3.40 -45.49 -46.59
C PHE A 427 -4.66 -46.20 -47.11
N THR A 428 -5.54 -46.63 -46.21
CA THR A 428 -6.86 -47.21 -46.53
C THR A 428 -7.99 -46.22 -46.35
N ASP A 429 -7.87 -45.29 -45.40
CA ASP A 429 -8.81 -44.19 -45.22
C ASP A 429 -8.10 -42.93 -44.71
N TYR A 430 -8.65 -41.76 -45.04
CA TYR A 430 -8.02 -40.46 -44.80
C TYR A 430 -9.08 -39.36 -44.80
N ASN A 431 -9.25 -38.67 -43.67
CA ASN A 431 -10.37 -37.73 -43.50
C ASN A 431 -10.06 -36.30 -44.01
N PRO A 432 -11.07 -35.43 -44.20
CA PRO A 432 -10.87 -34.05 -44.70
C PRO A 432 -10.02 -33.15 -43.79
N ALA A 433 -10.00 -33.40 -42.49
CA ALA A 433 -9.10 -32.66 -41.59
C ALA A 433 -7.62 -33.02 -41.85
N ALA A 434 -7.34 -34.29 -42.15
CA ALA A 434 -6.03 -34.75 -42.60
C ALA A 434 -5.63 -34.08 -43.92
N GLU A 435 -6.53 -33.99 -44.89
CA GLU A 435 -6.27 -33.27 -46.16
C GLU A 435 -5.84 -31.80 -45.95
N ARG A 436 -6.50 -31.09 -45.01
CA ARG A 436 -6.16 -29.69 -44.67
C ARG A 436 -4.83 -29.57 -43.93
N ILE A 437 -4.62 -30.38 -42.90
CA ILE A 437 -3.41 -30.32 -42.05
C ILE A 437 -2.18 -30.74 -42.85
N ASP A 438 -2.30 -31.76 -43.70
CA ASP A 438 -1.18 -32.30 -44.48
C ASP A 438 -1.01 -31.61 -45.85
N ARG A 439 -1.95 -30.74 -46.22
CA ARG A 439 -1.99 -30.03 -47.52
C ARG A 439 -1.89 -30.99 -48.71
N THR A 440 -2.62 -32.10 -48.62
CA THR A 440 -2.71 -33.14 -49.66
C THR A 440 -4.16 -33.58 -49.82
N THR A 441 -4.46 -34.39 -50.85
CA THR A 441 -5.81 -34.94 -51.05
C THR A 441 -5.85 -36.42 -50.75
N ARG A 442 -6.99 -36.91 -50.27
CA ARG A 442 -7.31 -38.32 -50.03
C ARG A 442 -7.03 -39.15 -51.28
N GLN A 443 -7.45 -38.67 -52.46
CA GLN A 443 -7.18 -39.37 -53.72
C GLN A 443 -5.69 -39.51 -54.05
N ALA A 444 -4.85 -38.57 -53.62
CA ALA A 444 -3.41 -38.60 -53.89
C ALA A 444 -2.64 -39.57 -52.98
N VAL A 445 -3.21 -39.95 -51.84
CA VAL A 445 -2.53 -40.76 -50.80
C VAL A 445 -3.12 -42.16 -50.63
N ILE A 446 -4.42 -42.35 -50.84
CA ILE A 446 -5.09 -43.65 -50.69
C ILE A 446 -4.46 -44.68 -51.64
N GLY A 447 -4.14 -45.86 -51.10
CA GLY A 447 -3.49 -46.94 -51.84
C GLY A 447 -1.98 -46.77 -52.06
N ARG A 448 -1.38 -45.67 -51.59
CA ARG A 448 0.07 -45.44 -51.63
C ARG A 448 0.70 -45.61 -50.26
N CYS A 449 2.02 -45.80 -50.24
CA CYS A 449 2.78 -45.97 -49.01
C CYS A 449 2.98 -44.64 -48.26
N LEU A 450 3.02 -44.72 -46.93
CA LEU A 450 3.23 -43.58 -46.04
C LEU A 450 4.55 -42.88 -46.33
N THR A 451 5.66 -43.63 -46.48
CA THR A 451 6.98 -43.04 -46.73
C THR A 451 7.11 -42.42 -48.12
N GLU A 452 6.29 -42.84 -49.09
CA GLU A 452 6.23 -42.21 -50.42
C GLU A 452 5.53 -40.84 -50.36
N CYS A 453 4.47 -40.73 -49.56
CA CYS A 453 3.67 -39.51 -49.46
C CYS A 453 4.24 -38.51 -48.43
N PHE A 454 4.94 -39.01 -47.41
CA PHE A 454 5.51 -38.25 -46.30
C PHE A 454 6.89 -38.82 -45.91
N PRO A 455 7.96 -38.52 -46.67
CA PRO A 455 9.28 -39.10 -46.46
C PRO A 455 9.89 -38.77 -45.08
N ALA A 456 9.65 -37.55 -44.58
CA ALA A 456 10.11 -37.10 -43.28
C ALA A 456 9.41 -37.80 -42.09
N ALA A 457 8.39 -38.63 -42.34
CA ALA A 457 7.75 -39.44 -41.30
C ALA A 457 8.71 -40.48 -40.69
N ILE A 458 9.77 -40.85 -41.42
CA ILE A 458 10.84 -41.71 -40.91
C ILE A 458 11.68 -40.94 -39.87
N GLU A 459 12.14 -39.74 -40.21
CA GLU A 459 12.97 -38.90 -39.32
C GLU A 459 12.19 -38.42 -38.09
N MET A 460 10.87 -38.20 -38.25
CA MET A 460 9.95 -37.90 -37.15
C MET A 460 9.74 -39.11 -36.20
N GLY A 461 10.09 -40.33 -36.62
CA GLY A 461 9.90 -41.57 -35.86
C GLY A 461 8.48 -42.15 -35.93
N LEU A 462 7.60 -41.60 -36.79
CA LEU A 462 6.21 -42.03 -36.93
C LEU A 462 6.11 -43.47 -37.48
N VAL A 463 6.94 -43.82 -38.46
CA VAL A 463 6.93 -45.16 -39.08
C VAL A 463 7.28 -46.25 -38.05
N ASP A 464 8.29 -46.02 -37.22
CA ASP A 464 8.69 -46.98 -36.18
C ASP A 464 7.64 -47.13 -35.07
N MET A 465 6.88 -46.07 -34.80
CA MET A 465 5.77 -46.13 -33.86
C MET A 465 4.59 -46.91 -34.44
N LEU A 466 4.23 -46.68 -35.71
CA LEU A 466 3.22 -47.47 -36.44
C LEU A 466 3.59 -48.96 -36.48
N ARG A 467 4.86 -49.30 -36.73
CA ARG A 467 5.36 -50.69 -36.68
C ARG A 467 5.18 -51.31 -35.30
N ARG A 468 5.55 -50.59 -34.23
CA ARG A 468 5.37 -51.06 -32.85
C ARG A 468 3.90 -51.28 -32.51
N VAL A 469 3.00 -50.37 -32.87
CA VAL A 469 1.56 -50.54 -32.64
C VAL A 469 1.02 -51.71 -33.46
N ASN A 470 1.46 -51.89 -34.71
CA ASN A 470 1.03 -53.01 -35.53
C ASN A 470 1.43 -54.37 -34.92
N LEU A 471 2.65 -54.47 -34.39
CA LEU A 471 3.18 -55.70 -33.79
C LEU A 471 2.61 -55.99 -32.39
N THR A 472 2.50 -54.96 -31.55
CA THR A 472 2.14 -55.12 -30.12
C THR A 472 0.65 -54.97 -29.86
N GLY A 473 -0.09 -54.29 -30.74
CA GLY A 473 -1.48 -53.89 -30.54
C GLY A 473 -1.68 -52.83 -29.44
N GLN A 474 -0.62 -52.40 -28.75
CA GLN A 474 -0.71 -51.41 -27.69
C GLN A 474 -0.77 -50.01 -28.30
N THR A 475 -1.67 -49.17 -27.78
CA THR A 475 -1.76 -47.76 -28.17
C THR A 475 -0.46 -47.03 -27.82
N GLN A 476 0.03 -46.23 -28.76
CA GLN A 476 1.21 -45.40 -28.57
C GLN A 476 0.83 -43.93 -28.75
N TYR A 477 1.37 -43.09 -27.87
CA TYR A 477 1.26 -41.64 -27.98
C TYR A 477 2.62 -41.10 -28.37
N MET A 478 2.68 -40.39 -29.49
CA MET A 478 3.81 -39.56 -29.86
C MET A 478 3.56 -38.16 -29.30
N PRO A 479 4.37 -37.72 -28.32
CA PRO A 479 4.36 -36.34 -27.85
C PRO A 479 4.64 -35.38 -29.01
N SER A 480 4.37 -34.09 -28.79
CA SER A 480 4.59 -33.03 -29.77
C SER A 480 5.96 -33.15 -30.46
N ALA A 481 5.93 -33.48 -31.75
CA ALA A 481 7.10 -33.70 -32.59
C ALA A 481 6.99 -32.82 -33.85
N TYR A 482 8.13 -32.30 -34.28
CA TYR A 482 8.19 -31.37 -35.41
C TYR A 482 8.37 -32.14 -36.72
N TYR A 483 7.43 -31.97 -37.64
CA TYR A 483 7.49 -32.53 -38.98
C TYR A 483 7.93 -31.44 -39.96
N GLN A 484 8.96 -31.72 -40.76
CA GLN A 484 9.51 -30.81 -41.75
C GLN A 484 9.86 -31.53 -43.06
N ASP A 485 9.21 -31.13 -44.15
CA ASP A 485 9.60 -31.44 -45.53
C ASP A 485 9.47 -30.19 -46.42
N ASP A 486 9.69 -30.34 -47.73
CA ASP A 486 9.60 -29.24 -48.71
C ASP A 486 8.19 -28.62 -48.81
N ARG A 487 7.15 -29.33 -48.35
CA ARG A 487 5.73 -28.94 -48.46
C ARG A 487 5.16 -28.43 -47.13
N LEU A 488 5.63 -28.93 -45.99
CA LEU A 488 5.01 -28.74 -44.70
C LEU A 488 6.01 -28.64 -43.55
N GLN A 489 5.74 -27.67 -42.68
CA GLN A 489 6.46 -27.45 -41.43
C GLN A 489 5.44 -27.26 -40.31
N ALA A 490 5.27 -28.28 -39.46
CA ALA A 490 4.22 -28.27 -38.44
C ALA A 490 4.59 -29.11 -37.20
N TRP A 491 4.14 -28.64 -36.04
CA TRP A 491 4.18 -29.43 -34.81
C TRP A 491 2.98 -30.36 -34.75
N ARG A 492 3.22 -31.66 -34.54
CA ARG A 492 2.17 -32.66 -34.47
C ARG A 492 2.27 -33.47 -33.20
N GLU A 493 1.13 -33.72 -32.58
CA GLU A 493 0.97 -34.85 -31.67
C GLU A 493 0.22 -35.96 -32.37
N ASN A 494 0.59 -37.21 -32.13
CA ASN A 494 -0.05 -38.36 -32.78
C ASN A 494 -0.46 -39.37 -31.72
N THR A 495 -1.70 -39.84 -31.79
CA THR A 495 -2.16 -41.02 -31.05
C THR A 495 -2.39 -42.13 -32.05
N ILE A 496 -1.72 -43.26 -31.84
CA ILE A 496 -1.69 -44.37 -32.78
C ILE A 496 -2.20 -45.61 -32.07
N PHE A 497 -3.23 -46.25 -32.63
CA PHE A 497 -3.80 -47.46 -32.08
C PHE A 497 -4.23 -48.42 -33.17
N LYS A 498 -4.34 -49.70 -32.83
CA LYS A 498 -4.77 -50.74 -33.76
C LYS A 498 -6.24 -51.05 -33.55
N LEU A 499 -7.01 -51.08 -34.62
CA LEU A 499 -8.39 -51.54 -34.60
C LEU A 499 -8.44 -53.07 -34.55
N SER A 500 -9.55 -53.61 -34.07
CA SER A 500 -9.82 -55.04 -34.08
C SER A 500 -9.85 -55.65 -35.49
N SER A 501 -10.03 -54.82 -36.53
CA SER A 501 -9.93 -55.21 -37.95
C SER A 501 -8.49 -55.50 -38.40
N GLY A 502 -7.47 -55.11 -37.62
CA GLY A 502 -6.06 -55.23 -37.99
C GLY A 502 -5.45 -53.97 -38.60
N GLU A 503 -6.28 -52.97 -38.91
CA GLU A 503 -5.84 -51.66 -39.39
C GLU A 503 -5.22 -50.83 -38.26
N VAL A 504 -4.26 -49.98 -38.60
CA VAL A 504 -3.62 -49.05 -37.68
C VAL A 504 -4.15 -47.66 -37.95
N VAL A 505 -4.64 -46.97 -36.93
CA VAL A 505 -5.21 -45.63 -37.03
C VAL A 505 -4.26 -44.65 -36.36
N ALA A 506 -3.91 -43.57 -37.06
CA ALA A 506 -3.27 -42.41 -36.46
C ALA A 506 -4.26 -41.25 -36.42
N VAL A 507 -4.46 -40.70 -35.23
CA VAL A 507 -5.18 -39.44 -35.01
C VAL A 507 -4.15 -38.39 -34.63
N TYR A 508 -4.12 -37.28 -35.34
CA TYR A 508 -3.13 -36.23 -35.10
C TYR A 508 -3.69 -34.83 -35.20
N ASN A 509 -3.13 -33.95 -34.37
CA ASN A 509 -3.50 -32.55 -34.28
C ASN A 509 -2.31 -31.68 -34.67
N ASP A 510 -2.60 -30.59 -35.39
CA ASP A 510 -1.63 -29.52 -35.60
C ASP A 510 -1.58 -28.62 -34.35
N LEU A 511 -0.45 -28.65 -33.65
CA LEU A 511 -0.21 -27.86 -32.46
C LEU A 511 0.53 -26.55 -32.77
N THR A 512 0.75 -26.22 -34.03
CA THR A 512 1.59 -25.08 -34.44
C THR A 512 1.05 -23.74 -33.93
N GLU A 513 -0.27 -23.48 -34.03
CA GLU A 513 -0.86 -22.24 -33.49
C GLU A 513 -0.86 -22.21 -31.96
N ILE A 514 -1.13 -23.33 -31.29
CA ILE A 514 -1.11 -23.42 -29.82
C ILE A 514 0.30 -23.20 -29.30
N LYS A 515 1.32 -23.81 -29.92
CA LYS A 515 2.73 -23.59 -29.57
C LYS A 515 3.15 -22.14 -29.79
N ARG A 516 2.75 -21.53 -30.91
CA ARG A 516 3.01 -20.10 -31.17
C ARG A 516 2.28 -19.18 -30.18
N ALA A 517 1.04 -19.49 -29.80
CA ALA A 517 0.26 -18.74 -28.83
C ALA A 517 0.80 -18.88 -27.40
N GLN A 518 1.23 -20.09 -27.01
CA GLN A 518 1.91 -20.32 -25.74
C GLN A 518 3.24 -19.56 -25.68
N GLU A 519 4.06 -19.65 -26.72
CA GLU A 519 5.29 -18.86 -26.82
C GLU A 519 5.01 -17.35 -26.81
N ALA A 520 3.90 -16.90 -27.42
CA ALA A 520 3.49 -15.50 -27.38
C ALA A 520 3.02 -15.06 -26.00
N ALA A 521 2.26 -15.88 -25.28
CA ALA A 521 1.81 -15.63 -23.92
C ALA A 521 2.97 -15.64 -22.93
N GLU A 522 3.90 -16.60 -23.05
CA GLU A 522 5.13 -16.65 -22.26
C GLU A 522 6.03 -15.45 -22.57
N ARG A 523 6.19 -15.07 -23.84
CA ARG A 523 6.87 -13.84 -24.22
C ARG A 523 6.19 -12.60 -23.66
N ALA A 524 4.86 -12.53 -23.69
CA ALA A 524 4.10 -11.40 -23.13
C ALA A 524 4.22 -11.34 -21.60
N SER A 525 4.16 -12.47 -20.90
CA SER A 525 4.35 -12.53 -19.45
C SER A 525 5.78 -12.18 -19.04
N ARG A 526 6.78 -12.71 -19.76
CA ARG A 526 8.19 -12.33 -19.55
C ARG A 526 8.40 -10.85 -19.85
N ALA A 527 7.84 -10.34 -20.93
CA ALA A 527 7.88 -8.91 -21.26
C ALA A 527 7.19 -8.05 -20.19
N LYS A 528 6.06 -8.48 -19.63
CA LYS A 528 5.38 -7.78 -18.53
C LYS A 528 6.23 -7.76 -17.25
N SER A 529 6.84 -8.90 -16.88
CA SER A 529 7.77 -8.95 -15.73
C SER A 529 9.04 -8.12 -15.96
N GLN A 530 9.62 -8.19 -17.16
CA GLN A 530 10.80 -7.41 -17.56
C GLN A 530 10.47 -5.91 -17.56
N PHE A 531 9.29 -5.53 -18.07
CA PHE A 531 8.79 -4.16 -18.05
C PHE A 531 8.64 -3.65 -16.61
N LEU A 532 8.04 -4.42 -15.70
CA LEU A 532 7.92 -4.02 -14.30
C LEU A 532 9.28 -3.92 -13.60
N ALA A 533 10.23 -4.82 -13.90
CA ALA A 533 11.59 -4.74 -13.39
C ALA A 533 12.33 -3.49 -13.91
N ASN A 534 12.21 -3.19 -15.21
CA ASN A 534 12.80 -2.01 -15.82
C ASN A 534 12.16 -0.73 -15.27
N MET A 535 10.83 -0.68 -15.16
CA MET A 535 10.11 0.45 -14.56
C MET A 535 10.51 0.67 -13.09
N SER A 536 10.75 -0.39 -12.33
CA SER A 536 11.31 -0.25 -10.98
C SER A 536 12.63 0.50 -10.99
N HIS A 537 13.54 0.14 -11.90
CA HIS A 537 14.84 0.80 -12.01
C HIS A 537 14.70 2.24 -12.52
N GLU A 538 13.89 2.46 -13.54
CA GLU A 538 13.67 3.78 -14.14
C GLU A 538 12.95 4.76 -13.21
N ILE A 539 12.15 4.28 -12.24
CA ILE A 539 11.56 5.14 -11.22
C ILE A 539 12.49 5.28 -10.00
N ARG A 540 13.22 4.22 -9.61
CA ARG A 540 14.14 4.29 -8.46
C ARG A 540 15.29 5.26 -8.68
N THR A 541 15.87 5.29 -9.87
CA THR A 541 17.01 6.15 -10.20
C THR A 541 16.73 7.65 -10.01
N PRO A 542 15.68 8.26 -10.60
CA PRO A 542 15.38 9.67 -10.37
C PRO A 542 14.95 9.94 -8.92
N MET A 543 14.24 9.01 -8.28
CA MET A 543 13.83 9.19 -6.88
C MET A 543 15.00 9.18 -5.90
N ASN A 544 15.98 8.31 -6.13
CA ASN A 544 17.20 8.28 -5.33
C ASN A 544 18.04 9.55 -5.54
N ALA A 545 18.07 10.12 -6.74
CA ALA A 545 18.72 11.40 -7.00
C ALA A 545 18.01 12.55 -6.24
N VAL A 546 16.68 12.58 -6.23
CA VAL A 546 15.90 13.58 -5.46
C VAL A 546 16.18 13.45 -3.95
N ILE A 547 16.24 12.22 -3.42
CA ILE A 547 16.56 11.99 -1.99
C ILE A 547 18.00 12.42 -1.69
N GLY A 548 18.97 12.01 -2.51
CA GLY A 548 20.37 12.36 -2.34
C GLY A 548 20.61 13.87 -2.39
N LEU A 549 20.04 14.57 -3.37
CA LEU A 549 20.12 16.03 -3.46
C LEU A 549 19.43 16.72 -2.28
N SER A 550 18.29 16.19 -1.82
CA SER A 550 17.61 16.73 -0.64
C SER A 550 18.44 16.55 0.63
N ASP A 551 19.08 15.39 0.80
CA ASP A 551 19.97 15.12 1.93
C ASP A 551 21.23 16.02 1.89
N LEU A 552 21.85 16.20 0.70
CA LEU A 552 22.98 17.12 0.52
C LEU A 552 22.58 18.57 0.82
N LEU A 553 21.42 19.03 0.33
CA LEU A 553 20.94 20.38 0.62
C LEU A 553 20.63 20.57 2.10
N LEU A 554 20.08 19.56 2.78
CA LEU A 554 19.82 19.61 4.23
C LEU A 554 21.09 19.77 5.08
N GLU A 555 22.24 19.37 4.55
CA GLU A 555 23.57 19.56 5.17
C GLU A 555 24.16 20.97 4.92
N THR A 556 23.55 21.79 4.05
CA THR A 556 23.99 23.18 3.81
C THR A 556 23.36 24.16 4.81
N PRO A 557 23.84 25.41 4.89
CA PRO A 557 23.21 26.46 5.70
C PRO A 557 21.85 26.82 5.09
N LEU A 558 20.79 26.33 5.72
CA LEU A 558 19.41 26.56 5.30
C LEU A 558 18.67 27.37 6.36
N ASP A 559 17.75 28.22 5.91
CA ASP A 559 16.76 28.80 6.82
C ASP A 559 15.73 27.73 7.26
N ALA A 560 14.96 28.03 8.31
CA ALA A 560 14.00 27.09 8.88
C ALA A 560 12.92 26.64 7.88
N LYS A 561 12.58 27.46 6.89
CA LYS A 561 11.54 27.20 5.89
C LYS A 561 12.09 26.32 4.76
N GLN A 562 13.31 26.58 4.30
CA GLN A 562 14.03 25.74 3.34
C GLN A 562 14.30 24.34 3.91
N ARG A 563 14.69 24.25 5.18
CA ARG A 563 14.88 22.96 5.87
C ARG A 563 13.57 22.19 5.99
N ASP A 564 12.45 22.85 6.27
CA ASP A 564 11.11 22.24 6.29
C ASP A 564 10.70 21.73 4.90
N TYR A 565 10.90 22.52 3.84
CA TYR A 565 10.60 22.11 2.47
C TYR A 565 11.43 20.91 2.01
N LEU A 566 12.74 20.93 2.27
CA LEU A 566 13.61 19.81 1.93
C LEU A 566 13.31 18.57 2.77
N GLY A 567 12.94 18.74 4.04
CA GLY A 567 12.41 17.67 4.88
C GLY A 567 11.17 17.00 4.25
N LYS A 568 10.20 17.80 3.80
CA LYS A 568 8.96 17.33 3.15
C LYS A 568 9.20 16.68 1.80
N ILE A 569 10.11 17.22 0.97
CA ILE A 569 10.49 16.61 -0.32
C ILE A 569 11.13 15.25 -0.07
N ARG A 570 12.06 15.16 0.88
CA ARG A 570 12.71 13.90 1.26
C ARG A 570 11.71 12.86 1.76
N GLU A 571 10.80 13.26 2.64
CA GLU A 571 9.78 12.38 3.20
C GLU A 571 8.80 11.88 2.11
N SER A 572 8.32 12.78 1.25
CA SER A 572 7.44 12.45 0.13
C SER A 572 8.12 11.49 -0.87
N SER A 573 9.41 11.70 -1.14
CA SER A 573 10.20 10.85 -2.03
C SER A 573 10.41 9.45 -1.47
N ARG A 574 10.67 9.32 -0.16
CA ARG A 574 10.76 8.02 0.52
C ARG A 574 9.42 7.29 0.54
N LEU A 575 8.32 8.02 0.77
CA LEU A 575 6.97 7.46 0.73
C LEU A 575 6.66 6.90 -0.66
N LEU A 576 6.94 7.64 -1.74
CA LEU A 576 6.71 7.17 -3.11
C LEU A 576 7.52 5.90 -3.43
N LEU A 577 8.80 5.85 -3.04
CA LEU A 577 9.62 4.64 -3.18
C LEU A 577 9.04 3.45 -2.41
N GLY A 578 8.49 3.68 -1.22
CA GLY A 578 7.76 2.67 -0.46
C GLY A 578 6.58 2.09 -1.24
N ILE A 579 5.74 2.95 -1.82
CA ILE A 579 4.59 2.54 -2.65
C ILE A 579 5.02 1.71 -3.85
N ILE A 580 6.08 2.13 -4.54
CA ILE A 580 6.59 1.43 -5.71
C ILE A 580 7.12 0.05 -5.31
N ASN A 581 7.88 -0.02 -4.22
CA ASN A 581 8.38 -1.29 -3.70
C ASN A 581 7.24 -2.23 -3.28
N ASP A 582 6.17 -1.72 -2.68
CA ASP A 582 4.98 -2.51 -2.33
C ASP A 582 4.30 -3.10 -3.58
N ILE A 583 4.13 -2.31 -4.66
CA ILE A 583 3.54 -2.77 -5.92
C ILE A 583 4.41 -3.87 -6.56
N LEU A 584 5.73 -3.72 -6.49
CA LEU A 584 6.68 -4.68 -7.04
C LEU A 584 6.75 -5.96 -6.21
N ASP A 585 6.75 -5.85 -4.88
CA ASP A 585 6.70 -7.00 -3.98
C ASP A 585 5.40 -7.77 -4.19
N TYR A 586 4.26 -7.09 -4.31
CA TYR A 586 2.99 -7.71 -4.68
C TYR A 586 3.07 -8.45 -6.02
N SER A 587 3.65 -7.82 -7.05
CA SER A 587 3.81 -8.43 -8.39
C SER A 587 4.73 -9.65 -8.37
N LYS A 588 5.80 -9.65 -7.56
CA LYS A 588 6.71 -10.79 -7.40
C LYS A 588 6.04 -11.95 -6.68
N ILE A 589 5.24 -11.66 -5.65
CA ILE A 589 4.46 -12.64 -4.90
C ILE A 589 3.42 -13.31 -5.81
N GLU A 590 2.66 -12.53 -6.60
CA GLU A 590 1.65 -13.07 -7.54
C GLU A 590 2.29 -13.96 -8.62
N ALA A 591 3.47 -13.59 -9.10
CA ALA A 591 4.23 -14.37 -10.07
C ALA A 591 4.94 -15.61 -9.47
N GLY A 592 4.83 -15.85 -8.16
CA GLY A 592 5.48 -16.96 -7.47
C GLY A 592 7.01 -16.87 -7.36
N LYS A 593 7.59 -15.69 -7.60
CA LYS A 593 9.05 -15.45 -7.68
C LYS A 593 9.68 -14.92 -6.38
N LEU A 594 8.97 -14.98 -5.26
CA LEU A 594 9.50 -14.54 -3.97
C LEU A 594 10.14 -15.73 -3.23
N ASP A 595 11.46 -15.65 -3.05
CA ASP A 595 12.26 -16.59 -2.27
C ASP A 595 12.49 -16.06 -0.85
N LEU A 596 12.45 -16.95 0.15
CA LEU A 596 12.71 -16.62 1.55
C LEU A 596 14.17 -16.89 1.88
N SER A 597 14.84 -15.93 2.53
CA SER A 597 16.23 -16.09 2.99
C SER A 597 16.24 -16.45 4.47
N LEU A 598 16.51 -17.72 4.79
CA LEU A 598 16.53 -18.19 6.18
C LEU A 598 17.89 -17.90 6.82
N GLN A 599 17.93 -16.99 7.79
CA GLN A 599 19.14 -16.62 8.53
C GLN A 599 18.89 -16.60 10.05
N PRO A 600 19.91 -16.87 10.90
CA PRO A 600 19.81 -16.69 12.34
C PRO A 600 19.66 -15.20 12.72
N PHE A 601 18.63 -14.84 13.48
CA PHE A 601 18.42 -13.48 13.98
C PHE A 601 17.98 -13.48 15.45
N SER A 602 18.17 -12.34 16.11
CA SER A 602 17.80 -12.09 17.51
C SER A 602 16.40 -11.46 17.59
N LEU A 603 15.55 -11.97 18.49
CA LEU A 603 14.23 -11.36 18.74
C LEU A 603 14.36 -10.01 19.46
N ASP A 604 15.38 -9.87 20.31
CA ASP A 604 15.68 -8.61 21.00
C ASP A 604 16.07 -7.50 19.99
N ASP A 605 16.90 -7.82 19.00
CA ASP A 605 17.33 -6.86 17.96
C ASP A 605 16.14 -6.42 17.09
N LEU A 606 15.21 -7.34 16.82
CA LEU A 606 13.98 -7.05 16.10
C LEU A 606 13.12 -6.03 16.86
N LEU A 607 12.97 -6.20 18.18
CA LEU A 607 12.24 -5.26 19.04
C LEU A 607 12.97 -3.91 19.16
N ASP A 608 14.29 -3.90 19.32
CA ASP A 608 15.09 -2.66 19.37
C ASP A 608 14.97 -1.85 18.07
N GLN A 609 14.88 -2.52 16.91
CA GLN A 609 14.57 -1.87 15.63
C GLN A 609 13.16 -1.26 15.63
N MET A 610 12.14 -2.00 16.11
CA MET A 610 10.77 -1.48 16.18
C MET A 610 10.67 -0.27 17.13
N ARG A 611 11.40 -0.27 18.24
CA ARG A 611 11.50 0.87 19.18
C ARG A 611 12.02 2.10 18.47
N THR A 612 13.11 1.94 17.72
CA THR A 612 13.78 3.05 17.03
C THR A 612 12.90 3.67 15.95
N LEU A 613 12.06 2.88 15.29
CA LEU A 613 11.17 3.35 14.24
C LEU A 613 9.91 4.01 14.77
N PHE A 614 9.26 3.44 15.79
CA PHE A 614 7.92 3.85 16.21
C PHE A 614 7.85 4.58 17.55
N GLY A 615 8.93 4.61 18.35
CA GLY A 615 8.95 5.29 19.65
C GLY A 615 8.55 6.75 19.54
N ASN A 616 9.33 7.54 18.78
CA ASN A 616 9.07 8.96 18.59
C ASN A 616 7.68 9.26 17.97
N GLU A 617 7.18 8.39 17.07
CA GLU A 617 5.87 8.59 16.42
C GLU A 617 4.71 8.32 17.38
N ALA A 618 4.81 7.28 18.21
CA ALA A 618 3.85 7.00 19.26
C ALA A 618 3.85 8.11 20.32
N ASP A 619 5.04 8.59 20.71
CA ASP A 619 5.22 9.66 21.70
C ASP A 619 4.62 10.99 21.20
N ALA A 620 4.85 11.35 19.93
CA ALA A 620 4.27 12.55 19.31
C ALA A 620 2.74 12.55 19.30
N ARG A 621 2.11 11.37 19.44
CA ARG A 621 0.66 11.18 19.48
C ARG A 621 0.12 10.87 20.88
N ASP A 622 0.97 10.89 21.92
CA ASP A 622 0.62 10.53 23.30
C ASP A 622 0.03 9.10 23.41
N ILE A 623 0.57 8.18 22.60
CA ILE A 623 0.20 6.75 22.59
C ILE A 623 1.29 5.96 23.32
N GLU A 624 0.89 5.11 24.26
CA GLU A 624 1.82 4.24 24.96
C GLU A 624 2.20 3.02 24.10
N LEU A 625 3.46 2.92 23.70
CA LEU A 625 3.97 1.74 22.99
C LEU A 625 4.60 0.77 24.01
N ILE A 626 4.19 -0.51 23.97
CA ILE A 626 4.61 -1.54 24.93
C ILE A 626 5.12 -2.78 24.18
N PHE A 627 6.29 -3.29 24.55
CA PHE A 627 6.86 -4.52 23.99
C PHE A 627 6.88 -5.65 25.04
N ASP A 628 6.08 -6.69 24.81
CA ASP A 628 5.94 -7.86 25.69
C ASP A 628 6.65 -9.07 25.08
N LEU A 629 7.87 -9.35 25.55
CA LEU A 629 8.66 -10.51 25.12
C LEU A 629 8.57 -11.64 26.16
N ALA A 630 7.69 -12.61 25.93
CA ALA A 630 7.48 -13.76 26.80
C ALA A 630 8.05 -15.05 26.18
N VAL A 631 9.38 -15.12 26.08
CA VAL A 631 10.15 -16.30 25.65
C VAL A 631 11.13 -16.69 26.75
N SER A 632 10.90 -17.85 27.36
CA SER A 632 11.55 -18.27 28.61
C SER A 632 13.06 -18.58 28.49
N SER A 633 13.59 -18.77 27.28
CA SER A 633 15.00 -19.13 27.06
C SER A 633 15.50 -19.00 25.60
N LEU A 634 14.75 -18.35 24.70
CA LEU A 634 15.03 -18.31 23.26
C LEU A 634 15.44 -16.91 22.83
N HIS A 635 16.71 -16.73 22.49
CA HIS A 635 17.23 -15.44 22.04
C HIS A 635 17.41 -15.39 20.53
N ARG A 636 17.78 -16.51 19.90
CA ARG A 636 18.05 -16.59 18.47
C ARG A 636 17.25 -17.69 17.78
N VAL A 637 16.62 -17.32 16.67
CA VAL A 637 15.82 -18.20 15.80
C VAL A 637 16.26 -18.04 14.35
N GLU A 638 16.01 -19.04 13.52
CA GLU A 638 16.29 -18.98 12.09
C GLU A 638 15.03 -18.63 11.30
N GLY A 639 15.14 -17.67 10.39
CA GLY A 639 14.01 -17.22 9.57
C GLY A 639 14.39 -16.05 8.68
N ASP A 640 13.41 -15.56 7.91
CA ASP A 640 13.60 -14.36 7.10
C ASP A 640 13.27 -13.11 7.93
N ALA A 641 14.30 -12.59 8.61
CA ALA A 641 14.17 -11.43 9.49
C ALA A 641 13.70 -10.17 8.74
N LEU A 642 14.08 -10.02 7.46
CA LEU A 642 13.68 -8.87 6.64
C LEU A 642 12.18 -8.91 6.36
N ARG A 643 11.64 -10.07 5.96
CA ARG A 643 10.21 -10.23 5.69
C ARG A 643 9.37 -10.21 6.95
N LEU A 644 9.86 -10.81 8.04
CA LEU A 644 9.20 -10.72 9.35
C LEU A 644 9.13 -9.26 9.83
N ARG A 645 10.23 -8.50 9.69
CA ARG A 645 10.26 -7.08 9.99
C ARG A 645 9.27 -6.29 9.14
N GLN A 646 9.17 -6.58 7.84
CA GLN A 646 8.21 -5.93 6.94
C GLN A 646 6.76 -6.14 7.41
N VAL A 647 6.42 -7.36 7.86
CA VAL A 647 5.10 -7.66 8.45
C VAL A 647 4.87 -6.83 9.72
N LEU A 648 5.83 -6.82 10.65
CA LEU A 648 5.68 -6.11 11.93
C LEU A 648 5.60 -4.59 11.76
N ILE A 649 6.41 -4.00 10.87
CA ILE A 649 6.34 -2.57 10.52
C ILE A 649 4.95 -2.21 10.00
N ASN A 650 4.39 -3.02 9.10
CA ASN A 650 3.06 -2.78 8.55
C ASN A 650 1.96 -2.85 9.63
N LEU A 651 2.04 -3.82 10.55
CA LEU A 651 1.06 -3.96 11.62
C LEU A 651 1.20 -2.85 12.67
N LEU A 652 2.42 -2.52 13.10
CA LEU A 652 2.69 -1.45 14.07
C LEU A 652 2.33 -0.07 13.53
N SER A 653 2.71 0.23 12.28
CA SER A 653 2.36 1.51 11.64
C SER A 653 0.85 1.69 11.60
N ASN A 654 0.09 0.64 11.26
CA ASN A 654 -1.37 0.69 11.32
C ASN A 654 -1.88 0.90 12.75
N ALA A 655 -1.34 0.17 13.73
CA ALA A 655 -1.76 0.29 15.13
C ALA A 655 -1.54 1.70 15.70
N VAL A 656 -0.36 2.30 15.50
CA VAL A 656 -0.03 3.68 15.94
C VAL A 656 -0.90 4.71 15.20
N LYS A 657 -1.15 4.49 13.92
CA LYS A 657 -1.92 5.38 13.07
C LYS A 657 -3.41 5.45 13.43
N PHE A 658 -4.01 4.31 13.78
CA PHE A 658 -5.44 4.18 14.07
C PHE A 658 -5.80 4.26 15.56
N THR A 659 -4.82 4.52 16.41
CA THR A 659 -5.00 4.82 17.83
C THR A 659 -4.85 6.33 18.01
N GLU A 660 -5.89 7.01 18.52
CA GLU A 660 -5.80 8.45 18.82
C GLU A 660 -5.28 8.69 20.25
N GLN A 661 -5.71 7.86 21.21
CA GLN A 661 -5.25 7.85 22.61
C GLN A 661 -5.29 6.41 23.13
N GLY A 662 -4.39 6.06 24.05
CA GLY A 662 -4.33 4.73 24.65
C GLY A 662 -2.99 4.04 24.39
N GLN A 663 -3.01 2.75 24.08
CA GLN A 663 -1.79 1.94 23.99
C GLN A 663 -1.75 1.02 22.78
N VAL A 664 -0.53 0.73 22.33
CA VAL A 664 -0.19 -0.26 21.31
C VAL A 664 0.78 -1.26 21.93
N VAL A 665 0.43 -2.54 21.89
CA VAL A 665 1.22 -3.64 22.46
C VAL A 665 1.71 -4.54 21.34
N LEU A 666 3.02 -4.68 21.19
CA LEU A 666 3.64 -5.75 20.41
C LEU A 666 4.07 -6.85 21.38
N SER A 667 3.49 -8.04 21.23
CA SER A 667 3.86 -9.21 22.03
C SER A 667 4.42 -10.35 21.19
N ILE A 668 5.46 -11.00 21.71
CA ILE A 668 6.04 -12.21 21.14
C ILE A 668 6.01 -13.28 22.23
N ARG A 669 5.20 -14.33 22.01
CA ARG A 669 4.95 -15.38 23.00
C ARG A 669 5.35 -16.74 22.47
N GLN A 670 6.01 -17.53 23.29
CA GLN A 670 6.27 -18.93 22.97
C GLN A 670 5.01 -19.77 23.26
N LEU A 671 4.48 -20.43 22.23
CA LEU A 671 3.32 -21.33 22.37
C LEU A 671 3.73 -22.78 22.67
N ASP A 672 4.90 -23.20 22.18
CA ASP A 672 5.41 -24.55 22.39
C ASP A 672 6.93 -24.53 22.66
N ALA A 673 7.36 -25.38 23.59
CA ALA A 673 8.74 -25.50 24.05
C ALA A 673 9.44 -26.68 23.35
N GLY A 674 9.61 -26.57 22.03
CA GLY A 674 10.39 -27.52 21.25
C GLY A 674 11.91 -27.28 21.38
N THR A 675 12.69 -28.35 21.36
CA THR A 675 14.17 -28.29 21.45
C THR A 675 14.87 -28.00 20.12
N ALA A 676 14.18 -28.18 18.98
CA ALA A 676 14.73 -27.96 17.63
C ALA A 676 14.03 -26.83 16.86
N SER A 677 12.75 -26.59 17.15
CA SER A 677 11.98 -25.46 16.62
C SER A 677 11.05 -24.93 17.70
N ALA A 678 10.84 -23.62 17.69
CA ALA A 678 9.94 -22.94 18.60
C ALA A 678 8.74 -22.40 17.81
N ARG A 679 7.53 -22.67 18.31
CA ARG A 679 6.32 -22.03 17.79
C ARG A 679 6.12 -20.71 18.51
N LEU A 680 6.30 -19.61 17.79
CA LEU A 680 6.18 -18.26 18.32
C LEU A 680 4.93 -17.59 17.77
N ARG A 681 4.17 -16.94 18.65
CA ARG A 681 3.09 -16.03 18.30
C ARG A 681 3.62 -14.61 18.30
N PHE A 682 3.47 -13.95 17.17
CA PHE A 682 3.67 -12.51 17.02
C PHE A 682 2.31 -11.84 17.02
N GLU A 683 2.11 -10.84 17.86
CA GLU A 683 0.82 -10.19 18.07
C GLU A 683 0.99 -8.68 18.22
N VAL A 684 0.25 -7.91 17.45
CA VAL A 684 0.11 -6.45 17.60
C VAL A 684 -1.32 -6.16 18.00
N ARG A 685 -1.48 -5.51 19.15
CA ARG A 685 -2.77 -5.09 19.70
C ARG A 685 -2.80 -3.59 19.87
N ASP A 686 -3.89 -2.96 19.47
CA ASP A 686 -4.14 -1.54 19.67
C ASP A 686 -5.45 -1.31 20.45
N THR A 687 -5.58 -0.15 21.08
CA THR A 687 -6.82 0.33 21.70
C THR A 687 -7.52 1.39 20.84
N GLY A 688 -7.29 1.35 19.52
CA GLY A 688 -7.79 2.34 18.58
C GLY A 688 -9.27 2.17 18.22
N ILE A 689 -9.65 2.72 17.06
CA ILE A 689 -11.05 2.78 16.60
C ILE A 689 -11.72 1.40 16.40
N GLY A 690 -10.94 0.33 16.30
CA GLY A 690 -11.43 -1.00 15.93
C GLY A 690 -11.98 -1.04 14.49
N ILE A 691 -12.40 -2.23 14.04
CA ILE A 691 -12.74 -2.50 12.64
C ILE A 691 -14.09 -3.24 12.60
N ALA A 692 -15.04 -2.70 11.85
CA ALA A 692 -16.37 -3.30 11.71
C ALA A 692 -16.31 -4.66 10.97
N PRO A 693 -17.17 -5.65 11.30
CA PRO A 693 -17.16 -6.97 10.67
C PRO A 693 -17.22 -6.93 9.14
N GLU A 694 -17.94 -5.97 8.56
CA GLU A 694 -18.06 -5.77 7.12
C GLU A 694 -16.72 -5.34 6.50
N GLN A 695 -15.95 -4.50 7.20
CA GLN A 695 -14.63 -4.03 6.76
C GLN A 695 -13.56 -5.11 6.91
N GLN A 696 -13.64 -5.97 7.94
CA GLN A 696 -12.70 -7.07 8.17
C GLN A 696 -12.58 -8.01 6.95
N THR A 697 -13.70 -8.32 6.29
CA THR A 697 -13.70 -9.17 5.08
C THR A 697 -13.04 -8.54 3.86
N ARG A 698 -12.88 -7.21 3.84
CA ARG A 698 -12.33 -6.46 2.70
C ARG A 698 -10.84 -6.18 2.87
N LEU A 699 -10.35 -6.00 4.09
CA LEU A 699 -8.97 -5.54 4.40
C LEU A 699 -7.85 -6.36 3.74
N PHE A 700 -8.08 -7.64 3.47
CA PHE A 700 -7.12 -8.53 2.82
C PHE A 700 -7.25 -8.59 1.29
N LYS A 701 -8.07 -7.72 0.68
CA LYS A 701 -8.14 -7.57 -0.78
C LYS A 701 -7.15 -6.49 -1.27
N PRO A 702 -6.45 -6.71 -2.40
CA PRO A 702 -5.53 -5.72 -2.97
C PRO A 702 -6.23 -4.39 -3.21
N PHE A 703 -5.58 -3.29 -2.87
CA PHE A 703 -6.08 -1.91 -3.03
C PHE A 703 -7.39 -1.62 -2.28
N SER A 704 -7.78 -2.47 -1.32
CA SER A 704 -8.93 -2.16 -0.47
C SER A 704 -8.54 -1.19 0.63
N GLN A 705 -9.37 -0.17 0.84
CA GLN A 705 -9.27 0.76 1.95
C GLN A 705 -10.61 0.77 2.69
N ALA A 706 -10.58 0.84 4.02
CA ALA A 706 -11.75 0.64 4.87
C ALA A 706 -12.82 1.74 4.71
N ASP A 707 -12.46 2.99 4.41
CA ASP A 707 -13.43 4.07 4.13
C ASP A 707 -12.82 5.33 3.48
N SER A 708 -13.61 6.05 2.68
CA SER A 708 -13.19 7.31 2.01
C SER A 708 -12.97 8.51 2.93
N SER A 709 -13.44 8.44 4.20
CA SER A 709 -13.29 9.47 5.23
C SER A 709 -11.97 9.35 6.01
N THR A 710 -11.47 8.12 6.23
CA THR A 710 -10.18 7.83 6.85
C THR A 710 -9.01 7.99 5.89
N THR A 711 -9.25 7.90 4.56
CA THR A 711 -8.22 8.11 3.53
C THR A 711 -7.64 9.53 3.53
N ARG A 712 -8.42 10.57 3.84
CA ARG A 712 -7.94 11.97 3.86
C ARG A 712 -7.11 12.31 5.08
N ARG A 713 -7.31 11.60 6.20
CA ARG A 713 -6.64 11.89 7.47
C ARG A 713 -5.40 11.02 7.68
N TYR A 714 -5.34 9.85 7.03
CA TYR A 714 -4.33 8.84 7.36
C TYR A 714 -3.60 8.17 6.17
N GLY A 715 -4.09 8.18 4.92
CA GLY A 715 -3.35 7.80 3.68
C GLY A 715 -2.64 6.41 3.62
N GLY A 716 -2.85 5.58 2.59
CA GLY A 716 -2.08 4.33 2.42
C GLY A 716 -2.36 3.58 1.12
N THR A 717 -1.47 2.70 0.68
CA THR A 717 -1.59 1.98 -0.62
C THR A 717 -2.69 0.92 -0.65
N GLY A 718 -3.16 0.47 0.52
CA GLY A 718 -4.06 -0.70 0.63
C GLY A 718 -3.37 -2.03 0.28
N LEU A 719 -2.04 -2.05 0.13
CA LEU A 719 -1.27 -3.24 -0.21
C LEU A 719 -0.59 -3.88 1.01
N GLY A 720 -0.23 -3.10 2.03
CA GLY A 720 0.57 -3.56 3.17
C GLY A 720 0.00 -4.79 3.91
N LEU A 721 -1.31 -4.83 4.16
CA LEU A 721 -1.95 -5.99 4.83
C LEU A 721 -1.98 -7.24 3.92
N VAL A 722 -2.17 -7.06 2.62
CA VAL A 722 -2.18 -8.16 1.64
C VAL A 722 -0.78 -8.74 1.47
N ILE A 723 0.23 -7.88 1.37
CA ILE A 723 1.64 -8.29 1.35
C ILE A 723 1.98 -9.03 2.65
N SER A 724 1.55 -8.50 3.80
CA SER A 724 1.79 -9.13 5.10
C SER A 724 1.16 -10.52 5.20
N GLN A 725 -0.10 -10.67 4.75
CA GLN A 725 -0.77 -11.97 4.69
C GLN A 725 0.00 -12.96 3.81
N LYS A 726 0.39 -12.55 2.60
CA LYS A 726 1.12 -13.40 1.64
C LYS A 726 2.51 -13.79 2.14
N LEU A 727 3.23 -12.87 2.79
CA LEU A 727 4.54 -13.15 3.40
C LEU A 727 4.40 -14.15 4.55
N VAL A 728 3.40 -13.97 5.42
CA VAL A 728 3.11 -14.92 6.51
C VAL A 728 2.72 -16.30 5.97
N GLU A 729 1.88 -16.38 4.93
CA GLU A 729 1.54 -17.64 4.22
C GLU A 729 2.79 -18.33 3.67
N LYS A 730 3.70 -17.57 3.02
CA LYS A 730 4.99 -18.08 2.51
C LYS A 730 5.90 -18.60 3.62
N MET A 731 5.90 -17.95 4.79
CA MET A 731 6.66 -18.38 5.98
C MET A 731 5.98 -19.55 6.74
N GLY A 732 4.84 -20.06 6.25
CA GLY A 732 4.14 -21.19 6.84
C GLY A 732 3.20 -20.84 8.00
N GLY A 733 2.84 -19.57 8.16
CA GLY A 733 1.88 -19.08 9.14
C GLY A 733 0.53 -18.67 8.55
N THR A 734 -0.35 -18.13 9.39
CA THR A 734 -1.60 -17.48 8.96
C THR A 734 -1.82 -16.23 9.78
N LEU A 735 -2.08 -15.11 9.10
CA LEU A 735 -2.39 -13.82 9.73
C LEU A 735 -3.87 -13.76 10.10
N VAL A 736 -4.17 -13.53 11.37
CA VAL A 736 -5.52 -13.49 11.93
C VAL A 736 -5.81 -12.11 12.49
N LEU A 737 -7.05 -11.65 12.32
CA LEU A 737 -7.57 -10.39 12.83
C LEU A 737 -8.75 -10.66 13.77
N GLU A 738 -8.68 -10.09 14.97
CA GLU A 738 -9.78 -9.95 15.90
C GLU A 738 -9.96 -8.47 16.20
N SER A 739 -11.13 -7.90 15.92
CA SER A 739 -11.36 -6.47 16.16
C SER A 739 -12.80 -6.21 16.50
N THR A 740 -13.03 -5.26 17.41
CA THR A 740 -14.36 -4.80 17.80
C THR A 740 -14.38 -3.27 17.71
N PRO A 741 -15.35 -2.66 16.99
CA PRO A 741 -15.46 -1.21 16.91
C PRO A 741 -15.45 -0.54 18.29
N GLY A 742 -14.58 0.46 18.46
CA GLY A 742 -14.40 1.23 19.69
C GLY A 742 -13.58 0.54 20.79
N ALA A 743 -13.13 -0.70 20.61
CA ALA A 743 -12.31 -1.44 21.58
C ALA A 743 -10.90 -1.77 21.06
N GLY A 744 -10.57 -1.33 19.84
CA GLY A 744 -9.28 -1.58 19.19
C GLY A 744 -9.22 -2.87 18.37
N SER A 745 -8.04 -3.18 17.85
CA SER A 745 -7.79 -4.36 17.01
C SER A 745 -6.64 -5.21 17.52
N ARG A 746 -6.67 -6.50 17.19
CA ARG A 746 -5.65 -7.49 17.50
C ARG A 746 -5.31 -8.26 16.22
N PHE A 747 -4.10 -8.06 15.73
CA PHE A 747 -3.52 -8.80 14.62
C PHE A 747 -2.49 -9.78 15.16
N TYR A 748 -2.59 -11.06 14.82
CA TYR A 748 -1.60 -12.04 15.26
C TYR A 748 -1.35 -13.13 14.22
N PHE A 749 -0.17 -13.73 14.29
CA PHE A 749 0.20 -14.88 13.48
C PHE A 749 1.17 -15.78 14.23
N ASP A 750 1.13 -17.07 13.91
CA ASP A 750 2.01 -18.08 14.50
C ASP A 750 3.04 -18.53 13.45
N LEU A 751 4.32 -18.54 13.81
CA LEU A 751 5.40 -19.11 13.00
C LEU A 751 6.11 -20.22 13.76
N THR A 752 6.51 -21.27 13.04
CA THR A 752 7.39 -22.32 13.57
C THR A 752 8.80 -22.04 13.06
N LEU A 753 9.65 -21.50 13.93
CA LEU A 753 11.01 -21.09 13.57
C LEU A 753 12.02 -22.08 14.17
N PRO A 754 13.00 -22.57 13.41
CA PRO A 754 14.10 -23.36 13.96
C PRO A 754 14.85 -22.57 15.04
N VAL A 755 15.21 -23.28 16.11
CA VAL A 755 16.02 -22.73 17.20
C VAL A 755 17.47 -22.75 16.75
N SER A 756 18.15 -21.61 16.75
CA SER A 756 19.56 -21.59 16.35
C SER A 756 20.41 -22.38 17.35
N SER A 757 21.40 -23.11 16.87
CA SER A 757 22.35 -23.86 17.69
C SER A 757 23.25 -22.94 18.52
N ASP A 758 23.43 -21.70 18.07
CA ASP A 758 24.12 -20.64 18.80
C ASP A 758 23.13 -19.85 19.67
N GLN A 759 22.85 -20.38 20.86
CA GLN A 759 22.12 -19.66 21.91
C GLN A 759 23.05 -18.82 22.80
N THR A 760 24.32 -18.64 22.42
CA THR A 760 25.20 -17.78 23.21
C THR A 760 24.72 -16.34 23.08
N ARG A 761 24.23 -15.77 24.19
CA ARG A 761 24.15 -14.31 24.33
C ARG A 761 25.56 -13.78 24.06
N PRO A 762 25.76 -12.73 23.25
CA PRO A 762 27.05 -12.08 23.20
C PRO A 762 27.44 -11.71 24.64
N SER A 763 28.44 -12.41 25.18
CA SER A 763 28.96 -12.14 26.50
C SER A 763 29.68 -10.81 26.43
N SER A 764 28.98 -9.72 26.75
CA SER A 764 29.61 -8.44 26.98
C SER A 764 30.53 -8.58 28.20
N PRO A 765 31.81 -8.19 28.10
CA PRO A 765 32.72 -8.22 29.24
C PRO A 765 32.31 -7.15 30.27
N GLY A 766 31.93 -7.58 31.48
CA GLY A 766 31.72 -6.72 32.65
C GLY A 766 30.40 -6.98 33.41
N ASP A 767 30.50 -7.41 34.67
CA ASP A 767 29.42 -7.83 35.57
C ASP A 767 28.17 -6.92 35.58
N VAL A 768 27.04 -7.41 35.06
CA VAL A 768 25.72 -6.95 35.51
C VAL A 768 25.51 -7.49 36.93
N PRO A 769 25.11 -6.68 37.92
CA PRO A 769 24.92 -7.18 39.28
C PRO A 769 23.82 -8.24 39.30
N ARG A 770 24.17 -9.50 39.55
CA ARG A 770 23.20 -10.59 39.72
C ARG A 770 22.43 -10.38 41.01
N GLY A 771 21.13 -10.16 40.90
CA GLY A 771 20.18 -10.11 42.02
C GLY A 771 20.12 -8.78 42.77
N GLY A 772 18.99 -8.58 43.46
CA GLY A 772 18.66 -7.39 44.24
C GLY A 772 17.16 -7.10 44.18
N ARG A 773 16.69 -6.24 45.08
CA ARG A 773 15.30 -5.75 45.06
C ARG A 773 15.16 -4.53 44.15
N VAL A 774 14.15 -4.49 43.31
CA VAL A 774 13.87 -3.35 42.43
C VAL A 774 12.44 -2.87 42.67
N LEU A 775 12.27 -1.56 42.84
CA LEU A 775 10.96 -0.93 42.93
C LEU A 775 10.59 -0.36 41.58
N ILE A 776 9.48 -0.82 41.00
CA ILE A 776 8.88 -0.22 39.79
C ILE A 776 7.76 0.70 40.22
N VAL A 777 7.80 1.94 39.75
CA VAL A 777 6.78 2.95 40.00
C VAL A 777 6.28 3.48 38.66
N ASP A 778 5.07 3.10 38.30
CA ASP A 778 4.40 3.48 37.05
C ASP A 778 2.89 3.35 37.29
N ASP A 779 2.05 4.29 36.83
CA ASP A 779 0.60 4.21 37.02
C ASP A 779 -0.06 3.16 36.12
N GLN A 780 0.58 2.83 34.99
CA GLN A 780 0.07 1.90 33.99
C GLN A 780 0.39 0.45 34.37
N ALA A 781 -0.66 -0.36 34.55
CA ALA A 781 -0.54 -1.75 35.00
C ALA A 781 0.19 -2.66 33.99
N ASP A 782 0.01 -2.39 32.69
CA ASP A 782 0.65 -3.18 31.63
C ASP A 782 2.16 -2.90 31.55
N ALA A 783 2.57 -1.63 31.67
CA ALA A 783 3.98 -1.23 31.79
C ALA A 783 4.67 -1.91 32.99
N ARG A 784 4.01 -1.90 34.17
CA ARG A 784 4.53 -2.59 35.36
C ARG A 784 4.68 -4.10 35.14
N THR A 785 3.70 -4.73 34.49
CA THR A 785 3.72 -6.17 34.20
C THR A 785 4.90 -6.54 33.29
N VAL A 786 5.15 -5.76 32.23
CA VAL A 786 6.27 -5.98 31.31
C VAL A 786 7.61 -5.76 32.00
N LEU A 787 7.78 -4.64 32.71
CA LEU A 787 9.01 -4.33 33.44
C LEU A 787 9.30 -5.39 34.52
N ARG A 788 8.28 -5.90 35.21
CA ARG A 788 8.42 -7.04 36.13
C ARG A 788 8.94 -8.27 35.39
N GLY A 789 8.33 -8.66 34.28
CA GLY A 789 8.77 -9.83 33.50
C GLY A 789 10.23 -9.71 33.02
N LEU A 790 10.64 -8.52 32.59
CA LEU A 790 12.03 -8.22 32.21
C LEU A 790 12.99 -8.38 33.40
N LEU A 791 12.63 -7.91 34.59
CA LEU A 791 13.49 -7.97 35.77
C LEU A 791 13.52 -9.36 36.42
N ASP A 792 12.37 -10.06 36.48
CA ASP A 792 12.26 -11.42 37.00
C ASP A 792 13.08 -12.40 36.16
N SER A 793 13.05 -12.28 34.82
CA SER A 793 13.87 -13.09 33.90
C SER A 793 15.38 -12.87 34.08
N HIS A 794 15.80 -11.78 34.73
CA HIS A 794 17.18 -11.47 35.07
C HIS A 794 17.52 -11.66 36.56
N GLY A 795 16.60 -12.27 37.33
CA GLY A 795 16.83 -12.69 38.72
C GLY A 795 16.70 -11.59 39.77
N PHE A 796 16.01 -10.48 39.47
CA PHE A 796 15.67 -9.44 40.45
C PHE A 796 14.38 -9.77 41.20
N GLU A 797 14.25 -9.29 42.44
CA GLU A 797 13.00 -9.37 43.20
C GLU A 797 12.26 -8.04 43.04
N VAL A 798 11.10 -8.06 42.39
CA VAL A 798 10.36 -6.85 41.98
C VAL A 798 9.20 -6.52 42.92
N GLU A 799 9.17 -5.30 43.43
CA GLU A 799 8.03 -4.70 44.13
C GLU A 799 7.44 -3.58 43.27
N GLU A 800 6.11 -3.43 43.27
CA GLU A 800 5.39 -2.45 42.42
C GLU A 800 4.72 -1.37 43.27
N ALA A 801 4.68 -0.16 42.74
CA ALA A 801 3.87 0.94 43.24
C ALA A 801 3.16 1.63 42.06
N ASP A 802 1.88 1.98 42.27
CA ASP A 802 1.02 2.63 41.27
C ASP A 802 1.03 4.17 41.37
N SER A 803 1.73 4.72 42.36
CA SER A 803 1.75 6.14 42.66
C SER A 803 3.02 6.55 43.40
N GLY A 804 3.41 7.82 43.28
CA GLY A 804 4.57 8.37 44.00
C GLY A 804 4.47 8.21 45.52
N ARG A 805 3.25 8.32 46.07
CA ARG A 805 2.99 8.13 47.51
C ARG A 805 3.14 6.67 47.95
N ALA A 806 2.65 5.72 47.15
CA ALA A 806 2.87 4.31 47.39
C ALA A 806 4.36 3.94 47.31
N ALA A 807 5.11 4.55 46.38
CA ALA A 807 6.56 4.36 46.28
C ALA A 807 7.30 4.83 47.54
N ILE A 808 6.98 6.01 48.08
CA ILE A 808 7.58 6.51 49.32
C ILE A 808 7.29 5.56 50.49
N GLN A 809 6.06 5.07 50.61
CA GLN A 809 5.68 4.11 51.66
C GLN A 809 6.43 2.78 51.51
N ALA A 810 6.58 2.27 50.29
CA ALA A 810 7.33 1.05 49.99
C ALA A 810 8.81 1.19 50.40
N VAL A 811 9.47 2.31 50.04
CA VAL A 811 10.86 2.58 50.44
C VAL A 811 10.99 2.67 51.97
N GLN A 812 10.07 3.38 52.64
CA GLN A 812 10.07 3.48 54.11
C GLN A 812 9.83 2.14 54.81
N ALA A 813 8.98 1.27 54.25
CA ALA A 813 8.72 -0.07 54.77
C ALA A 813 9.93 -0.99 54.56
N ALA A 814 10.54 -0.94 53.38
CA ALA A 814 11.73 -1.70 53.02
C ALA A 814 12.93 -1.35 53.91
N GLU A 815 13.17 -0.07 54.18
CA GLU A 815 14.23 0.35 55.10
C GLU A 815 13.95 -0.08 56.55
N ARG A 816 12.69 0.04 57.03
CA ARG A 816 12.29 -0.46 58.36
C ARG A 816 12.49 -1.96 58.52
N ALA A 817 12.31 -2.72 57.45
CA ALA A 817 12.51 -4.17 57.41
C ALA A 817 13.97 -4.59 57.15
N GLY A 818 14.90 -3.64 56.94
CA GLY A 818 16.30 -3.92 56.60
C GLY A 818 16.48 -4.56 55.21
N ARG A 819 15.51 -4.39 54.29
CA ARG A 819 15.49 -4.96 52.94
C ARG A 819 15.42 -3.86 51.87
N SER A 820 16.37 -2.94 51.87
CA SER A 820 16.40 -1.80 50.94
C SER A 820 16.43 -2.21 49.46
N PHE A 821 15.81 -1.39 48.61
CA PHE A 821 15.88 -1.56 47.15
C PHE A 821 17.28 -1.22 46.63
N ARG A 822 17.69 -1.93 45.59
CA ARG A 822 18.94 -1.71 44.86
C ARG A 822 18.77 -0.70 43.73
N PHE A 823 17.60 -0.66 43.10
CA PHE A 823 17.24 0.30 42.05
C PHE A 823 15.79 0.73 42.22
N ILE A 824 15.47 1.94 41.77
CA ILE A 824 14.11 2.43 41.58
C ILE A 824 13.93 2.72 40.10
N LEU A 825 12.98 2.07 39.43
CA LEU A 825 12.49 2.49 38.12
C LEU A 825 11.30 3.40 38.37
N MET A 826 11.39 4.65 37.94
CA MET A 826 10.39 5.68 38.21
C MET A 826 9.88 6.23 36.88
N ASP A 827 8.60 6.05 36.57
CA ASP A 827 7.96 6.82 35.52
C ASP A 827 7.95 8.30 35.93
N TRP A 828 8.37 9.17 35.02
CA TRP A 828 8.26 10.61 35.22
C TRP A 828 6.79 11.05 35.38
N ARG A 829 5.89 10.59 34.49
CA ARG A 829 4.51 11.10 34.41
C ARG A 829 3.53 10.17 35.11
N ILE A 830 3.58 10.20 36.43
CA ILE A 830 2.57 9.54 37.28
C ILE A 830 1.45 10.56 37.59
N PRO A 831 0.20 10.34 37.16
CA PRO A 831 -0.92 11.19 37.51
C PRO A 831 -1.23 11.12 39.02
N GLY A 832 -1.37 12.28 39.67
CA GLY A 832 -1.69 12.36 41.09
C GLY A 832 -1.08 13.56 41.81
N GLU A 833 -0.97 13.48 43.14
CA GLU A 833 -0.41 14.55 44.00
C GLU A 833 1.11 14.73 43.83
N LEU A 834 1.83 13.68 43.42
CA LEU A 834 3.29 13.67 43.27
C LEU A 834 3.67 12.99 41.95
N ASP A 835 4.30 13.76 41.05
CA ASP A 835 4.92 13.20 39.84
C ASP A 835 6.22 12.42 40.19
N GLY A 836 6.81 11.72 39.21
CA GLY A 836 7.99 10.88 39.45
C GLY A 836 9.23 11.65 39.95
N LEU A 837 9.47 12.85 39.42
CA LEU A 837 10.58 13.70 39.84
C LEU A 837 10.36 14.29 41.23
N GLN A 838 9.14 14.72 41.54
CA GLN A 838 8.73 15.19 42.86
C GLN A 838 8.85 14.07 43.89
N THR A 839 8.51 12.84 43.52
CA THR A 839 8.68 11.66 44.36
C THR A 839 10.16 11.40 44.69
N LEU A 840 11.05 11.49 43.69
CA LEU A 840 12.49 11.36 43.91
C LEU A 840 13.06 12.51 44.77
N ARG A 841 12.59 13.74 44.55
CA ARG A 841 12.94 14.90 45.39
C ARG A 841 12.53 14.70 46.85
N GLU A 842 11.33 14.20 47.10
CA GLU A 842 10.83 13.94 48.45
C GLU A 842 11.62 12.82 49.13
N LEU A 843 11.93 11.72 48.41
CA LEU A 843 12.80 10.65 48.92
C LEU A 843 14.20 11.17 49.29
N HIS A 844 14.77 12.06 48.47
CA HIS A 844 16.04 12.74 48.78
C HIS A 844 15.92 13.67 49.99
N ALA A 845 14.81 14.42 50.12
CA ALA A 845 14.56 15.29 51.26
C ALA A 845 14.42 14.50 52.57
N LEU A 846 13.65 13.40 52.56
CA LEU A 846 13.49 12.49 53.70
C LEU A 846 14.82 11.87 54.16
N ARG A 847 15.74 11.58 53.23
CA ARG A 847 17.11 11.15 53.54
C ARG A 847 17.95 12.25 54.17
N ARG A 848 17.91 13.47 53.61
CA ARG A 848 18.62 14.63 54.20
C ARG A 848 18.14 14.97 55.61
N LEU A 849 16.84 14.78 55.87
CA LEU A 849 16.23 14.97 57.19
C LEU A 849 16.51 13.80 58.18
N GLY A 850 17.21 12.75 57.75
CA GLY A 850 17.55 11.60 58.59
C GLY A 850 16.38 10.66 58.92
N VAL A 851 15.25 10.81 58.23
CA VAL A 851 14.07 9.94 58.37
C VAL A 851 14.33 8.59 57.70
N LEU A 852 14.99 8.61 56.54
CA LEU A 852 15.52 7.44 55.86
C LEU A 852 17.02 7.32 56.18
N LYS A 853 17.47 6.13 56.60
CA LYS A 853 18.83 5.90 57.11
C LYS A 853 19.75 5.14 56.15
N GLY A 854 19.21 4.62 55.03
CA GLY A 854 19.98 3.85 54.05
C GLY A 854 20.86 4.71 53.13
N GLU A 855 21.73 4.06 52.33
CA GLU A 855 22.49 4.69 51.23
C GLU A 855 21.59 5.04 50.04
N SER A 856 21.95 6.07 49.26
CA SER A 856 21.14 6.57 48.13
C SER A 856 20.90 5.46 47.11
N ILE A 857 19.63 5.19 46.80
CA ILE A 857 19.25 4.15 45.84
C ILE A 857 19.33 4.78 44.43
N PRO A 858 20.09 4.20 43.49
CA PRO A 858 20.09 4.65 42.10
C PRO A 858 18.68 4.63 41.52
N ALA A 859 18.23 5.78 41.01
CA ALA A 859 16.93 5.93 40.38
C ALA A 859 17.10 6.02 38.85
N LEU A 860 16.37 5.20 38.10
CA LEU A 860 16.27 5.27 36.67
C LEU A 860 14.93 5.92 36.32
N ILE A 861 14.97 7.06 35.62
CA ILE A 861 13.75 7.69 35.13
C ILE A 861 13.36 7.03 33.81
N VAL A 862 12.10 6.63 33.71
CA VAL A 862 11.46 6.11 32.51
C VAL A 862 10.54 7.20 31.95
N SER A 863 10.70 7.58 30.68
CA SER A 863 9.90 8.66 30.07
C SER A 863 9.80 8.51 28.55
N ALA A 864 8.74 9.05 27.96
CA ALA A 864 8.54 9.20 26.51
C ALA A 864 9.25 10.43 25.89
N TYR A 865 9.80 11.34 26.70
CA TYR A 865 10.41 12.60 26.22
C TYR A 865 11.93 12.51 26.04
N ASN A 866 12.54 13.47 25.32
CA ASN A 866 13.97 13.49 25.11
C ASN A 866 14.73 13.80 26.42
N GLN A 867 15.94 13.23 26.57
CA GLN A 867 16.82 13.45 27.73
C GLN A 867 17.07 14.94 28.02
N GLN A 868 16.94 15.81 27.02
CA GLN A 868 17.09 17.26 27.14
C GLN A 868 16.03 17.91 28.03
N ASP A 869 14.81 17.36 28.10
CA ASP A 869 13.71 17.91 28.90
C ASP A 869 13.87 17.65 30.41
N VAL A 870 14.73 16.70 30.77
CA VAL A 870 15.03 16.30 32.17
C VAL A 870 16.45 16.70 32.59
N ALA A 871 17.25 17.28 31.68
CA ALA A 871 18.66 17.61 31.89
C ALA A 871 18.87 18.59 33.07
N ASP A 872 17.93 19.50 33.30
CA ASP A 872 17.93 20.45 34.42
C ASP A 872 17.72 19.78 35.80
N HIS A 873 17.43 18.48 35.82
CA HIS A 873 17.12 17.70 37.04
C HIS A 873 17.99 16.45 37.20
N ALA A 874 19.13 16.39 36.49
CA ALA A 874 20.09 15.27 36.52
C ALA A 874 20.65 14.94 37.92
N GLU A 875 20.43 15.78 38.93
CA GLU A 875 20.84 15.54 40.32
C GLU A 875 19.94 14.55 41.10
N TYR A 876 18.75 14.21 40.57
CA TYR A 876 17.76 13.36 41.26
C TYR A 876 17.66 11.93 40.71
N TYR A 877 18.34 11.62 39.60
CA TYR A 877 18.33 10.30 38.97
C TYR A 877 19.72 9.93 38.43
N SER A 878 19.96 8.63 38.24
CA SER A 878 21.26 8.07 37.85
C SER A 878 21.34 7.62 36.40
N ALA A 879 20.20 7.32 35.76
CA ALA A 879 20.12 7.03 34.34
C ALA A 879 18.73 7.36 33.78
N PHE A 880 18.68 7.58 32.48
CA PHE A 880 17.45 7.89 31.75
C PHE A 880 17.12 6.77 30.78
N LEU A 881 15.85 6.38 30.73
CA LEU A 881 15.31 5.34 29.87
C LEU A 881 14.16 5.91 29.03
N SER A 882 14.28 5.84 27.71
CA SER A 882 13.15 6.16 26.83
C SER A 882 12.17 4.99 26.73
N LYS A 883 10.87 5.26 26.79
CA LYS A 883 9.81 4.30 26.45
C LYS A 883 9.79 4.07 24.91
N PRO A 884 9.40 2.88 24.40
CA PRO A 884 9.25 1.60 25.11
C PRO A 884 10.58 1.04 25.63
N VAL A 885 10.57 0.47 26.83
CA VAL A 885 11.76 -0.10 27.47
C VAL A 885 12.00 -1.55 27.00
N THR A 886 13.20 -1.84 26.48
CA THR A 886 13.64 -3.20 26.13
C THR A 886 14.65 -3.74 27.15
N ALA A 887 14.84 -5.06 27.18
CA ALA A 887 15.77 -5.73 28.10
C ALA A 887 17.20 -5.16 28.01
N ASN A 888 17.71 -4.98 26.79
CA ASN A 888 19.07 -4.49 26.55
C ASN A 888 19.27 -3.07 27.10
N VAL A 889 18.35 -2.16 26.77
CA VAL A 889 18.45 -0.75 27.17
C VAL A 889 18.31 -0.61 28.69
N LEU A 890 17.41 -1.38 29.32
CA LEU A 890 17.24 -1.40 30.77
C LEU A 890 18.51 -1.85 31.50
N LEU A 891 19.09 -2.99 31.08
CA LEU A 891 20.29 -3.53 31.72
C LEU A 891 21.50 -2.60 31.54
N GLU A 892 21.62 -1.97 30.37
CA GLU A 892 22.67 -0.98 30.11
C GLU A 892 22.53 0.25 31.01
N ALA A 893 21.32 0.78 31.16
CA ALA A 893 21.08 1.92 32.06
C ALA A 893 21.33 1.56 33.53
N MET A 894 20.97 0.34 33.96
CA MET A 894 21.29 -0.15 35.31
C MET A 894 22.81 -0.27 35.52
N ARG A 895 23.54 -0.70 34.48
CA ARG A 895 25.01 -0.76 34.49
C ARG A 895 25.61 0.64 34.59
N GLN A 896 25.12 1.58 33.79
CA GLN A 896 25.55 2.98 33.83
C GLN A 896 25.30 3.59 35.21
N ALA A 897 24.12 3.37 35.80
CA ALA A 897 23.78 3.87 37.14
C ALA A 897 24.74 3.35 38.23
N VAL A 898 25.18 2.09 38.13
CA VAL A 898 26.17 1.50 39.05
C VAL A 898 27.59 2.02 38.75
N SER A 899 27.92 2.23 37.49
CA SER A 899 29.21 2.76 37.05
C SER A 899 29.39 4.23 37.43
N GLU A 900 28.35 5.06 37.30
CA GLU A 900 28.36 6.48 37.71
C GLU A 900 28.53 6.67 39.22
N GLN A 901 28.00 5.74 40.05
CA GLN A 901 28.33 5.69 41.47
C GLN A 901 29.79 5.34 41.77
N ARG A 902 30.49 4.65 40.86
CA ARG A 902 31.94 4.39 40.93
C ARG A 902 32.80 5.48 40.26
N ALA A 903 32.22 6.24 39.32
CA ALA A 903 32.88 7.23 38.48
C ALA A 903 32.69 8.69 38.96
N THR A 904 32.42 8.91 40.25
CA THR A 904 32.65 10.21 40.91
C THR A 904 34.12 10.65 40.87
N GLU A 905 35.03 9.79 40.41
CA GLU A 905 36.40 10.13 40.04
C GLU A 905 36.60 9.88 38.53
N ARG A 906 36.73 10.98 37.76
CA ARG A 906 37.15 11.09 36.35
C ARG A 906 36.07 10.93 35.27
N ARG A 907 35.65 12.07 34.72
CA ARG A 907 34.96 12.25 33.42
C ARG A 907 35.97 12.60 32.31
N PRO A 908 35.68 12.26 31.04
CA PRO A 908 34.95 13.19 30.15
C PRO A 908 33.79 12.56 29.36
N VAL A 909 33.02 13.46 28.73
CA VAL A 909 31.69 13.30 28.13
C VAL A 909 31.75 13.07 26.61
N SER A 910 30.70 12.43 26.10
CA SER A 910 30.15 12.36 24.72
C SER A 910 30.76 11.36 23.74
N GLY A 911 29.91 10.42 23.33
CA GLY A 911 30.04 9.67 22.08
C GLY A 911 29.63 10.56 20.91
N VAL A 912 30.63 11.00 20.14
CA VAL A 912 30.49 11.37 18.74
C VAL A 912 31.29 10.33 17.97
N ARG A 913 30.63 9.51 17.15
CA ARG A 913 31.34 8.56 16.25
C ARG A 913 32.09 9.39 15.21
N ARG A 914 33.39 9.10 15.05
CA ARG A 914 34.35 9.85 14.22
C ARG A 914 34.27 9.42 12.74
N ILE A 915 34.41 10.38 11.82
CA ILE A 915 34.59 10.11 10.39
C ILE A 915 36.07 9.74 10.14
N PRO A 916 36.39 8.60 9.51
CA PRO A 916 37.76 8.19 9.22
C PRO A 916 38.40 9.01 8.08
N CYS A 917 39.71 9.26 8.17
CA CYS A 917 40.49 10.05 7.20
C CYS A 917 41.45 9.16 6.40
N PHE A 918 41.38 9.20 5.07
CA PHE A 918 42.13 8.33 4.13
C PHE A 918 42.97 9.12 3.11
N SER A 919 43.55 10.25 3.52
CA SER A 919 44.27 11.20 2.63
C SER A 919 45.39 10.62 1.77
N GLU A 920 45.94 9.45 2.13
CA GLU A 920 47.03 8.77 1.41
C GLU A 920 46.54 7.62 0.50
N ARG A 921 45.22 7.41 0.37
CA ARG A 921 44.64 6.31 -0.40
C ARG A 921 43.96 6.81 -1.66
N THR A 922 44.00 6.01 -2.71
CA THR A 922 43.35 6.29 -4.00
C THR A 922 42.22 5.29 -4.25
N LEU A 923 41.01 5.80 -4.44
CA LEU A 923 39.83 5.01 -4.75
C LEU A 923 39.38 5.28 -6.19
N LEU A 924 39.07 4.23 -6.95
CA LEU A 924 38.43 4.33 -8.25
C LEU A 924 36.93 4.12 -8.10
N LEU A 925 36.14 5.15 -8.43
CA LEU A 925 34.69 5.08 -8.48
C LEU A 925 34.24 4.91 -9.93
N VAL A 926 33.57 3.80 -10.22
CA VAL A 926 33.05 3.46 -11.54
C VAL A 926 31.52 3.52 -11.52
N GLU A 927 30.97 4.55 -12.15
CA GLU A 927 29.54 4.85 -12.20
C GLU A 927 29.20 5.54 -13.54
N ASP A 928 28.25 4.98 -14.29
CA ASP A 928 27.83 5.50 -15.59
C ASP A 928 26.88 6.70 -15.48
N ASN A 929 26.11 6.77 -14.39
CA ASN A 929 25.20 7.87 -14.11
C ASN A 929 25.92 9.06 -13.45
N ALA A 930 25.91 10.21 -14.13
CA ALA A 930 26.58 11.42 -13.68
C ALA A 930 26.11 11.94 -12.30
N LEU A 931 24.80 11.84 -12.01
CA LEU A 931 24.23 12.26 -10.73
C LEU A 931 24.64 11.33 -9.58
N ASN A 932 24.61 10.02 -9.80
CA ASN A 932 25.06 9.06 -8.79
C ASN A 932 26.54 9.23 -8.47
N ARG A 933 27.34 9.55 -9.49
CA ARG A 933 28.77 9.84 -9.35
C ARG A 933 29.01 11.08 -8.50
N GLU A 934 28.24 12.14 -8.72
CA GLU A 934 28.31 13.36 -7.93
C GLU A 934 27.94 13.11 -6.45
N VAL A 935 26.85 12.38 -6.19
CA VAL A 935 26.43 12.00 -4.83
C VAL A 935 27.48 11.14 -4.13
N ALA A 936 27.99 10.11 -4.80
CA ALA A 936 29.03 9.23 -4.27
C ALA A 936 30.33 10.01 -3.97
N THR A 937 30.70 10.95 -4.85
CA THR A 937 31.88 11.79 -4.67
C THR A 937 31.73 12.72 -3.46
N ALA A 938 30.58 13.38 -3.32
CA ALA A 938 30.29 14.24 -2.17
C ALA A 938 30.32 13.48 -0.83
N ILE A 939 29.88 12.21 -0.80
CA ILE A 939 29.97 11.35 0.39
C ILE A 939 31.43 10.97 0.68
N LEU A 940 32.20 10.57 -0.35
CA LEU A 940 33.57 10.09 -0.21
C LEU A 940 34.55 11.22 0.13
N ASP A 941 34.32 12.44 -0.37
CA ASP A 941 35.15 13.63 -0.10
C ASP A 941 35.24 13.95 1.40
N LYS A 942 34.20 13.61 2.19
CA LYS A 942 34.21 13.75 3.66
C LYS A 942 35.34 12.95 4.33
N THR A 943 35.87 11.92 3.66
CA THR A 943 36.97 11.08 4.17
C THR A 943 38.36 11.53 3.67
N ARG A 944 38.43 12.58 2.84
CA ARG A 944 39.65 13.08 2.18
C ARG A 944 40.39 12.06 1.30
N ILE A 945 39.73 10.96 0.90
CA ILE A 945 40.32 9.98 -0.01
C ILE A 945 40.51 10.58 -1.41
N ARG A 946 41.58 10.21 -2.13
CA ARG A 946 41.75 10.64 -3.51
C ARG A 946 40.86 9.81 -4.43
N ILE A 947 39.90 10.45 -5.11
CA ILE A 947 38.93 9.76 -5.97
C ILE A 947 39.34 9.88 -7.45
N ILE A 948 39.32 8.76 -8.17
CA ILE A 948 39.44 8.70 -9.63
C ILE A 948 38.09 8.24 -10.17
N LEU A 949 37.61 8.87 -11.23
CA LEU A 949 36.31 8.59 -11.84
C LEU A 949 36.46 7.78 -13.13
N ALA A 950 35.55 6.83 -13.35
CA ALA A 950 35.39 6.11 -14.61
C ALA A 950 33.90 5.95 -14.93
N ASN A 951 33.53 6.09 -16.21
CA ASN A 951 32.13 6.10 -16.64
C ASN A 951 31.62 4.72 -17.10
N ASN A 952 32.51 3.74 -17.26
CA ASN A 952 32.17 2.39 -17.69
C ASN A 952 33.26 1.39 -17.29
N GLY A 953 32.96 0.09 -17.42
CA GLY A 953 33.89 -0.97 -17.06
C GLY A 953 35.20 -0.99 -17.86
N GLN A 954 35.19 -0.51 -19.11
CA GLN A 954 36.40 -0.48 -19.95
C GLN A 954 37.37 0.62 -19.47
N GLU A 955 36.85 1.82 -19.18
CA GLU A 955 37.62 2.89 -18.55
C GLU A 955 38.20 2.46 -17.20
N ALA A 956 37.43 1.70 -16.40
CA ALA A 956 37.91 1.18 -15.14
C ALA A 956 39.11 0.24 -15.31
N VAL A 957 39.03 -0.71 -16.26
CA VAL A 957 40.14 -1.61 -16.59
C VAL A 957 41.38 -0.82 -17.06
N ASP A 958 41.17 0.21 -17.87
CA ASP A 958 42.26 1.05 -18.38
C ASP A 958 42.91 1.89 -17.27
N GLN A 959 42.12 2.44 -16.33
CA GLN A 959 42.61 3.25 -15.21
C GLN A 959 43.41 2.43 -14.20
N VAL A 960 42.95 1.20 -13.87
CA VAL A 960 43.73 0.27 -13.03
C VAL A 960 45.07 -0.10 -13.69
N GLY A 961 45.15 -0.07 -15.01
CA GLY A 961 46.40 -0.24 -15.75
C GLY A 961 47.35 0.97 -15.70
N ARG A 962 46.83 2.17 -15.45
CA ARG A 962 47.57 3.45 -15.56
C ARG A 962 47.96 4.06 -14.21
N THR A 963 47.17 3.83 -13.16
CA THR A 963 47.36 4.48 -11.85
C THR A 963 47.23 3.46 -10.73
N SER A 964 48.01 3.63 -9.66
CA SER A 964 47.89 2.79 -8.46
C SER A 964 46.59 3.10 -7.73
N ILE A 965 45.71 2.12 -7.62
CA ILE A 965 44.42 2.22 -6.93
C ILE A 965 44.45 1.28 -5.73
N ASP A 966 43.97 1.76 -4.57
CA ASP A 966 43.88 1.01 -3.32
C ASP A 966 42.53 0.29 -3.17
N LEU A 967 41.45 0.82 -3.76
CA LEU A 967 40.11 0.21 -3.75
C LEU A 967 39.30 0.65 -4.97
N VAL A 968 38.50 -0.27 -5.52
CA VAL A 968 37.57 0.02 -6.61
C VAL A 968 36.14 -0.11 -6.11
N LEU A 969 35.34 0.95 -6.25
CA LEU A 969 33.88 0.89 -6.17
C LEU A 969 33.34 0.73 -7.58
N MET A 970 32.72 -0.41 -7.87
CA MET A 970 32.34 -0.83 -9.22
C MET A 970 30.84 -0.99 -9.34
N ASP A 971 30.15 -0.16 -10.13
CA ASP A 971 28.78 -0.47 -10.51
C ASP A 971 28.70 -1.73 -11.38
N LEU A 972 27.70 -2.58 -11.12
CA LEU A 972 27.54 -3.85 -11.82
C LEU A 972 26.85 -3.70 -13.18
N GLN A 973 25.98 -2.71 -13.33
CA GLN A 973 25.16 -2.51 -14.53
C GLN A 973 25.54 -1.21 -15.24
N MET A 974 26.44 -1.30 -16.22
CA MET A 974 26.93 -0.13 -16.98
C MET A 974 27.06 -0.46 -18.49
N PRO A 975 26.91 0.52 -19.39
CA PRO A 975 27.10 0.36 -20.83
C PRO A 975 28.57 0.09 -21.21
N VAL A 976 28.79 -0.34 -22.47
CA VAL A 976 30.10 -0.68 -23.06
C VAL A 976 30.74 -1.95 -22.48
N MET A 977 30.99 -1.99 -21.18
CA MET A 977 31.47 -3.16 -20.45
C MET A 977 30.80 -3.17 -19.07
N ASP A 978 30.07 -4.25 -18.80
CA ASP A 978 29.40 -4.44 -17.51
C ASP A 978 30.40 -4.65 -16.37
N GLY A 979 29.97 -4.38 -15.13
CA GLY A 979 30.83 -4.44 -13.96
C GLY A 979 31.30 -5.86 -13.63
N PHE A 980 30.56 -6.90 -14.03
CA PHE A 980 30.98 -8.29 -13.83
C PHE A 980 32.18 -8.65 -14.71
N GLU A 981 32.13 -8.26 -15.99
CA GLU A 981 33.20 -8.45 -16.95
C GLU A 981 34.42 -7.58 -16.61
N ALA A 982 34.21 -6.34 -16.20
CA ALA A 982 35.27 -5.46 -15.71
C ALA A 982 35.95 -6.07 -14.47
N THR A 983 35.17 -6.56 -13.51
CA THR A 983 35.69 -7.23 -12.31
C THR A 983 36.52 -8.46 -12.67
N ARG A 984 36.03 -9.33 -13.57
CA ARG A 984 36.79 -10.50 -14.04
C ARG A 984 38.14 -10.12 -14.67
N ARG A 985 38.14 -9.08 -15.50
CA ARG A 985 39.36 -8.60 -16.19
C ARG A 985 40.35 -7.96 -15.23
N ILE A 986 39.88 -7.11 -14.31
CA ILE A 986 40.72 -6.51 -13.28
C ILE A 986 41.28 -7.62 -12.38
N ARG A 987 40.45 -8.57 -11.94
CA ARG A 987 40.86 -9.66 -11.05
C ARG A 987 41.88 -10.60 -11.69
N ALA A 988 41.77 -10.87 -13.00
CA ALA A 988 42.75 -11.68 -13.73
C ALA A 988 44.16 -11.07 -13.76
N ARG A 989 44.27 -9.75 -13.67
CA ARG A 989 45.55 -9.02 -13.73
C ARG A 989 46.03 -8.49 -12.37
N TYR A 990 45.10 -8.21 -11.46
CA TYR A 990 45.32 -7.64 -10.13
C TYR A 990 44.54 -8.47 -9.09
N PRO A 991 45.04 -9.66 -8.68
CA PRO A 991 44.31 -10.59 -7.82
C PRO A 991 44.03 -10.07 -6.40
N GLU A 992 44.84 -9.13 -5.91
CA GLU A 992 44.78 -8.61 -4.53
C GLU A 992 44.03 -7.28 -4.39
N LEU A 993 43.68 -6.60 -5.50
CA LEU A 993 43.01 -5.30 -5.46
C LEU A 993 41.58 -5.44 -4.90
N PRO A 994 41.19 -4.76 -3.80
CA PRO A 994 39.82 -4.79 -3.31
C PRO A 994 38.84 -4.18 -4.33
N ILE A 995 37.86 -4.97 -4.77
CA ILE A 995 36.78 -4.53 -5.65
C ILE A 995 35.46 -4.70 -4.91
N ILE A 996 34.75 -3.60 -4.72
CA ILE A 996 33.49 -3.53 -3.99
C ILE A 996 32.38 -3.22 -4.99
N ALA A 997 31.43 -4.13 -5.13
CA ALA A 997 30.36 -3.99 -6.09
C ALA A 997 29.27 -3.02 -5.58
N LEU A 998 28.88 -2.04 -6.39
CA LEU A 998 27.70 -1.22 -6.16
C LEU A 998 26.52 -1.90 -6.86
N SER A 999 25.46 -2.23 -6.11
CA SER A 999 24.31 -2.98 -6.65
C SER A 999 22.98 -2.31 -6.31
N ALA A 1000 22.04 -2.33 -7.27
CA ALA A 1000 20.73 -1.68 -7.13
C ALA A 1000 19.71 -2.47 -6.29
N ALA A 1001 19.99 -3.73 -5.95
CA ALA A 1001 19.13 -4.59 -5.14
C ALA A 1001 19.96 -5.52 -4.26
N VAL A 1002 19.62 -5.62 -2.97
CA VAL A 1002 20.14 -6.64 -2.05
C VAL A 1002 19.45 -7.98 -2.37
N MET A 1003 19.77 -8.56 -3.53
CA MET A 1003 19.37 -9.92 -3.89
C MET A 1003 20.60 -10.82 -3.86
N ASP A 1004 20.50 -11.97 -3.18
CA ASP A 1004 21.61 -12.93 -3.03
C ASP A 1004 22.16 -13.41 -4.39
N ALA A 1005 21.36 -13.36 -5.46
CA ALA A 1005 21.79 -13.70 -6.82
C ALA A 1005 22.83 -12.72 -7.39
N ASP A 1006 22.62 -11.41 -7.26
CA ASP A 1006 23.57 -10.39 -7.75
C ASP A 1006 24.86 -10.39 -6.92
N ARG A 1007 24.73 -10.63 -5.60
CA ARG A 1007 25.87 -10.78 -4.69
C ARG A 1007 26.68 -12.03 -5.03
N GLU A 1008 26.03 -13.16 -5.31
CA GLU A 1008 26.70 -14.39 -5.70
C GLU A 1008 27.35 -14.25 -7.08
N GLN A 1009 26.71 -13.59 -8.04
CA GLN A 1009 27.33 -13.30 -9.33
C GLN A 1009 28.53 -12.34 -9.22
N ALA A 1010 28.45 -11.32 -8.36
CA ALA A 1010 29.56 -10.40 -8.10
C ALA A 1010 30.72 -11.13 -7.42
N ARG A 1011 30.42 -12.01 -6.46
CA ARG A 1011 31.41 -12.88 -5.81
C ARG A 1011 32.05 -13.84 -6.80
N LEU A 1012 31.27 -14.49 -7.67
CA LEU A 1012 31.77 -15.37 -8.74
C LEU A 1012 32.62 -14.61 -9.77
N ALA A 1013 32.31 -13.33 -10.02
CA ALA A 1013 33.11 -12.45 -10.86
C ALA A 1013 34.43 -11.99 -10.19
N GLY A 1014 34.54 -12.10 -8.87
CA GLY A 1014 35.75 -11.80 -8.11
C GLY A 1014 35.70 -10.53 -7.24
N ALA A 1015 34.50 -10.00 -6.98
CA ALA A 1015 34.30 -8.89 -6.03
C ALA A 1015 34.47 -9.35 -4.57
N ASN A 1016 35.04 -8.47 -3.75
CA ASN A 1016 35.38 -8.70 -2.35
C ASN A 1016 34.21 -8.42 -1.40
N ASP A 1017 33.41 -7.41 -1.73
CA ASP A 1017 32.24 -7.02 -0.97
C ASP A 1017 31.24 -6.30 -1.87
N HIS A 1018 30.14 -5.84 -1.29
CA HIS A 1018 29.09 -5.13 -2.00
C HIS A 1018 28.49 -4.02 -1.13
N VAL A 1019 28.06 -2.94 -1.78
CA VAL A 1019 27.30 -1.83 -1.18
C VAL A 1019 26.02 -1.65 -1.97
N ALA A 1020 24.89 -1.52 -1.25
CA ALA A 1020 23.60 -1.28 -1.86
C ALA A 1020 23.49 0.17 -2.34
N LYS A 1021 22.84 0.39 -3.48
CA LYS A 1021 22.40 1.69 -3.96
C LYS A 1021 20.96 1.94 -3.49
N PRO A 1022 20.61 3.12 -2.94
CA PRO A 1022 21.44 4.32 -2.83
C PRO A 1022 22.54 4.18 -1.76
N ILE A 1023 23.68 4.81 -2.04
CA ILE A 1023 24.88 4.74 -1.22
C ILE A 1023 24.65 5.52 0.08
N GLU A 1024 24.58 4.82 1.21
CA GLU A 1024 24.47 5.44 2.53
C GLU A 1024 25.85 5.80 3.09
N SER A 1025 26.03 7.02 3.60
CA SER A 1025 27.34 7.52 4.05
C SER A 1025 27.98 6.65 5.13
N GLN A 1026 27.20 6.17 6.10
CA GLN A 1026 27.73 5.33 7.18
C GLN A 1026 28.24 3.98 6.67
N THR A 1027 27.48 3.32 5.79
CA THR A 1027 27.82 2.03 5.18
C THR A 1027 29.11 2.13 4.35
N VAL A 1028 29.31 3.25 3.64
CA VAL A 1028 30.56 3.51 2.92
C VAL A 1028 31.74 3.70 3.87
N PHE A 1029 31.57 4.46 4.96
CA PHE A 1029 32.67 4.69 5.90
C PHE A 1029 33.13 3.39 6.57
N GLU A 1030 32.18 2.55 7.01
CA GLU A 1030 32.48 1.23 7.60
C GLU A 1030 33.17 0.30 6.58
N MET A 1031 32.76 0.35 5.30
CA MET A 1031 33.39 -0.41 4.22
C MET A 1031 34.82 0.07 3.93
N LEU A 1032 35.03 1.38 3.83
CA LEU A 1032 36.37 1.94 3.63
C LEU A 1032 37.28 1.61 4.80
N GLU A 1033 36.77 1.68 6.03
CA GLU A 1033 37.51 1.30 7.23
C GLU A 1033 37.93 -0.18 7.18
N LYS A 1034 37.02 -1.07 6.79
CA LYS A 1034 37.27 -2.51 6.67
C LYS A 1034 38.32 -2.86 5.60
N TRP A 1035 38.31 -2.19 4.45
CA TRP A 1035 39.12 -2.59 3.29
C TRP A 1035 40.39 -1.76 3.07
N LEU A 1036 40.46 -0.53 3.60
CA LEU A 1036 41.64 0.34 3.45
C LEU A 1036 42.54 0.37 4.69
N ILE A 1037 42.08 -0.16 5.83
CA ILE A 1037 42.88 -0.32 7.05
C ILE A 1037 43.35 -1.79 7.15
N PRO A 1038 44.66 -2.07 7.08
CA PRO A 1038 45.15 -3.43 7.27
C PRO A 1038 45.01 -3.88 8.73
N ASP A 1039 44.69 -5.16 8.94
CA ASP A 1039 44.86 -5.83 10.24
C ASP A 1039 46.30 -5.63 10.73
N GLY A 1040 46.47 -4.79 11.75
CA GLY A 1040 47.78 -4.47 12.34
C GLY A 1040 48.25 -3.03 12.17
N TYR A 1041 47.45 -2.11 11.60
CA TYR A 1041 47.74 -0.69 11.73
C TYR A 1041 47.51 -0.24 13.19
N GLN A 1042 48.58 -0.18 13.97
CA GLN A 1042 48.59 0.70 15.14
C GLN A 1042 48.31 2.11 14.60
N THR A 1043 47.19 2.70 15.03
CA THR A 1043 46.98 4.15 14.94
C THR A 1043 48.32 4.81 15.24
N PRO A 1044 48.88 5.66 14.36
CA PRO A 1044 50.04 6.45 14.72
C PRO A 1044 49.68 7.11 16.04
N ALA A 1045 50.46 6.80 17.09
CA ALA A 1045 50.48 7.63 18.27
C ALA A 1045 50.67 9.04 17.71
N LEU A 1046 49.65 9.88 17.84
CA LEU A 1046 49.75 11.28 17.50
C LEU A 1046 51.02 11.75 18.21
N LEU A 1047 52.00 12.14 17.40
CA LEU A 1047 53.14 12.94 17.84
C LEU A 1047 52.59 13.92 18.87
N ASP A 1048 53.23 13.96 20.03
CA ASP A 1048 53.03 14.94 21.07
C ASP A 1048 53.02 16.35 20.46
N ALA A 1049 51.86 16.77 19.96
CA ALA A 1049 51.50 18.16 19.93
C ALA A 1049 51.09 18.41 21.37
N GLU A 1050 52.02 18.98 22.13
CA GLU A 1050 51.74 19.59 23.42
C GLU A 1050 50.37 20.29 23.32
N PRO A 1051 49.47 20.07 24.30
CA PRO A 1051 48.18 20.71 24.28
C PRO A 1051 48.40 22.21 24.10
N PRO A 1052 47.85 22.87 23.05
CA PRO A 1052 47.91 24.30 22.98
C PRO A 1052 47.23 24.81 24.26
N SER A 1053 48.00 25.64 24.96
CA SER A 1053 47.67 26.16 26.27
C SER A 1053 46.25 26.71 26.30
N VAL A 1054 45.51 26.33 27.35
CA VAL A 1054 44.41 27.08 27.99
C VAL A 1054 43.82 28.18 27.09
N SER A 1055 42.69 27.86 26.45
CA SER A 1055 41.78 28.83 25.82
C SER A 1055 41.69 30.08 26.70
N ASP A 1056 42.11 31.23 26.15
CA ASP A 1056 42.06 32.51 26.84
C ASP A 1056 40.59 32.86 27.15
N PRO A 1057 40.14 32.83 28.41
CA PRO A 1057 38.76 33.15 28.78
C PRO A 1057 38.41 34.62 28.51
N THR A 1058 39.39 35.42 28.07
CA THR A 1058 39.23 36.84 27.72
C THR A 1058 39.08 37.09 26.21
N ALA A 1059 39.14 36.04 25.37
CA ALA A 1059 38.89 36.18 23.94
C ALA A 1059 37.44 36.60 23.66
N VAL A 1060 37.27 37.79 23.07
CA VAL A 1060 35.95 38.35 22.71
C VAL A 1060 35.19 37.47 21.72
N ILE A 1061 35.90 36.71 20.88
CA ILE A 1061 35.38 35.69 19.96
C ILE A 1061 36.26 34.44 20.13
N ASP A 1062 35.67 33.34 20.60
CA ASP A 1062 36.33 32.04 20.77
C ASP A 1062 36.24 31.23 19.46
N THR A 1063 37.23 31.44 18.59
CA THR A 1063 37.31 30.80 17.27
C THR A 1063 37.42 29.28 17.34
N GLU A 1064 38.14 28.73 18.32
CA GLU A 1064 38.28 27.27 18.45
C GLU A 1064 36.96 26.59 18.82
N ARG A 1065 36.16 27.24 19.66
CA ARG A 1065 34.83 26.75 20.00
C ARG A 1065 33.85 26.95 18.87
N ALA A 1066 33.89 28.08 18.17
CA ALA A 1066 33.03 28.32 17.02
C ALA A 1066 33.30 27.33 15.89
N LEU A 1067 34.57 27.02 15.59
CA LEU A 1067 34.94 26.00 14.60
C LEU A 1067 34.40 24.61 14.95
N ARG A 1068 34.21 24.27 16.23
CA ARG A 1068 33.53 23.02 16.63
C ARG A 1068 32.04 23.00 16.31
N VAL A 1069 31.38 24.16 16.26
CA VAL A 1069 29.97 24.29 15.84
C VAL A 1069 29.83 24.13 14.33
N PHE A 1070 30.89 24.44 13.59
CA PHE A 1070 30.99 24.26 12.14
C PHE A 1070 31.78 22.99 11.74
N ASP A 1071 31.91 22.00 12.63
CA ASP A 1071 32.61 20.72 12.39
C ASP A 1071 34.05 20.84 11.82
N GLY A 1072 34.73 21.95 12.12
CA GLY A 1072 36.08 22.25 11.64
C GLY A 1072 36.15 22.91 10.26
N ASP A 1073 35.03 23.26 9.64
CA ASP A 1073 35.00 23.97 8.35
C ASP A 1073 35.35 25.46 8.50
N GLN A 1074 36.62 25.76 8.25
CA GLN A 1074 37.18 27.10 8.39
C GLN A 1074 36.62 28.10 7.36
N ALA A 1075 36.27 27.66 6.15
CA ALA A 1075 35.77 28.53 5.09
C ALA A 1075 34.30 28.91 5.34
N LEU A 1076 33.51 27.99 5.89
CA LEU A 1076 32.14 28.26 6.30
C LEU A 1076 32.07 29.14 7.55
N TYR A 1077 32.98 28.94 8.50
CA TYR A 1077 33.11 29.80 9.67
C TYR A 1077 33.49 31.24 9.30
N GLN A 1078 34.44 31.43 8.37
CA GLN A 1078 34.82 32.77 7.88
C GLN A 1078 33.65 33.48 7.19
N ARG A 1079 32.89 32.78 6.35
CA ARG A 1079 31.67 33.34 5.73
C ARG A 1079 30.61 33.72 6.76
N SER A 1080 30.43 32.88 7.79
CA SER A 1080 29.49 33.15 8.88
C SER A 1080 29.90 34.35 9.74
N LEU A 1081 31.21 34.55 9.97
CA LEU A 1081 31.74 35.75 10.62
C LEU A 1081 31.48 37.01 9.81
N GLN A 1082 31.63 36.95 8.48
CA GLN A 1082 31.37 38.08 7.58
C GLN A 1082 29.88 38.46 7.56
N LEU A 1083 29.00 37.46 7.43
CA LEU A 1083 27.54 37.65 7.52
C LEU A 1083 27.12 38.24 8.87
N PHE A 1084 27.70 37.75 9.96
CA PHE A 1084 27.42 38.28 11.30
C PHE A 1084 27.87 39.74 11.46
N LYS A 1085 29.01 40.11 10.87
CA LYS A 1085 29.47 41.51 10.82
C LYS A 1085 28.48 42.39 10.06
N GLU A 1086 28.06 41.99 8.87
CA GLU A 1086 27.08 42.74 8.07
C GLU A 1086 25.74 42.91 8.82
N GLN A 1087 25.29 41.87 9.51
CA GLN A 1087 24.08 41.93 10.35
C GLN A 1087 24.25 42.86 11.55
N LEU A 1088 25.44 42.92 12.16
CA LEU A 1088 25.74 43.86 13.24
C LEU A 1088 25.69 45.32 12.78
N GLU A 1089 26.12 45.60 11.55
CA GLU A 1089 26.15 46.94 10.96
C GLU A 1089 24.79 47.38 10.35
N THR A 1090 23.89 46.43 10.10
CA THR A 1090 22.59 46.70 9.47
C THR A 1090 21.42 46.40 10.41
N GLN A 1091 21.12 45.12 10.63
CA GLN A 1091 19.96 44.65 11.36
C GLN A 1091 20.02 44.98 12.86
N PHE A 1092 21.21 44.94 13.46
CA PHE A 1092 21.42 45.18 14.89
C PHE A 1092 21.92 46.58 15.22
N ASP A 1093 22.05 47.47 14.22
CA ASP A 1093 22.45 48.88 14.42
C ASP A 1093 21.62 49.60 15.52
N PRO A 1094 20.28 49.42 15.62
CA PRO A 1094 19.49 50.04 16.69
C PRO A 1094 19.92 49.66 18.11
N LEU A 1095 20.56 48.50 18.32
CA LEU A 1095 21.01 48.03 19.64
C LEU A 1095 22.24 48.79 20.16
N PHE A 1096 22.89 49.61 19.33
CA PHE A 1096 23.99 50.50 19.75
C PHE A 1096 23.51 51.83 20.35
N GLY A 1097 22.21 52.15 20.24
CA GLY A 1097 21.55 53.31 20.87
C GLY A 1097 20.86 52.97 22.21
N PRO A 1098 20.09 53.91 22.79
CA PRO A 1098 19.31 53.66 24.00
C PRO A 1098 18.27 52.55 23.78
N LEU A 1099 18.36 51.45 24.52
CA LEU A 1099 17.44 50.30 24.37
C LEU A 1099 15.96 50.65 24.64
N ASP A 1100 15.66 51.78 25.28
CA ASP A 1100 14.31 52.26 25.53
C ASP A 1100 13.69 53.01 24.35
N SER A 1101 14.48 53.40 23.34
CA SER A 1101 13.95 53.98 22.09
C SER A 1101 13.52 52.93 21.06
N ILE A 1102 13.79 51.64 21.32
CA ILE A 1102 13.38 50.53 20.46
C ILE A 1102 12.01 50.03 20.92
N GLU A 1103 11.08 49.88 19.98
CA GLU A 1103 9.76 49.31 20.23
C GLU A 1103 9.86 47.95 20.97
N LYS A 1104 9.05 47.74 22.00
CA LYS A 1104 9.17 46.59 22.93
C LYS A 1104 9.20 45.23 22.21
N GLY A 1105 8.36 45.05 21.18
CA GLY A 1105 8.31 43.82 20.39
C GLY A 1105 9.58 43.62 19.53
N ALA A 1106 10.06 44.69 18.90
CA ALA A 1106 11.29 44.67 18.11
C ALA A 1106 12.53 44.43 18.98
N ARG A 1107 12.61 45.08 20.14
CA ARG A 1107 13.70 44.92 21.12
C ARG A 1107 13.87 43.46 21.56
N ARG A 1108 12.76 42.80 21.91
CA ARG A 1108 12.78 41.39 22.33
C ARG A 1108 13.24 40.47 21.20
N ARG A 1109 12.75 40.71 19.98
CA ARG A 1109 13.15 39.94 18.79
C ARG A 1109 14.64 40.10 18.49
N LEU A 1110 15.14 41.34 18.47
CA LEU A 1110 16.54 41.65 18.17
C LEU A 1110 17.49 41.03 19.21
N LEU A 1111 17.18 41.10 20.51
CA LEU A 1111 18.00 40.48 21.55
C LEU A 1111 17.97 38.94 21.45
N HIS A 1112 16.81 38.34 21.20
CA HIS A 1112 16.71 36.88 21.05
C HIS A 1112 17.53 36.37 19.86
N THR A 1113 17.45 37.05 18.70
CA THR A 1113 18.22 36.70 17.51
C THR A 1113 19.71 36.92 17.71
N LEU A 1114 20.11 38.04 18.34
CA LEU A 1114 21.51 38.36 18.62
C LEU A 1114 22.16 37.34 19.57
N LYS A 1115 21.43 36.86 20.58
CA LYS A 1115 21.91 35.82 21.51
C LYS A 1115 22.31 34.54 20.77
N GLY A 1116 21.47 34.10 19.83
CA GLY A 1116 21.70 32.90 19.03
C GLY A 1116 22.89 33.06 18.10
N LEU A 1117 22.91 34.14 17.31
CA LEU A 1117 24.00 34.40 16.36
C LEU A 1117 25.36 34.60 17.05
N ALA A 1118 25.38 35.33 18.17
CA ALA A 1118 26.59 35.53 18.97
C ALA A 1118 27.11 34.21 19.56
N ALA A 1119 26.23 33.26 19.93
CA ALA A 1119 26.65 31.94 20.40
C ALA A 1119 27.29 31.11 19.28
N THR A 1120 26.72 31.14 18.07
CA THR A 1120 27.18 30.38 16.90
C THR A 1120 28.58 30.82 16.44
N VAL A 1121 28.85 32.12 16.43
CA VAL A 1121 30.17 32.66 16.01
C VAL A 1121 31.22 32.67 17.14
N GLY A 1122 30.90 32.14 18.32
CA GLY A 1122 31.84 32.07 19.45
C GLY A 1122 31.96 33.34 20.30
N ALA A 1123 31.08 34.33 20.13
CA ALA A 1123 31.01 35.56 20.94
C ALA A 1123 30.26 35.33 22.27
N GLN A 1124 30.81 34.46 23.12
CA GLN A 1124 30.23 34.00 24.40
C GLN A 1124 29.79 35.14 25.32
N THR A 1125 30.65 36.15 25.48
CA THR A 1125 30.39 37.28 26.40
C THR A 1125 29.19 38.10 25.96
N LEU A 1126 29.00 38.27 24.65
CA LEU A 1126 27.83 38.95 24.08
C LEU A 1126 26.57 38.10 24.20
N SER A 1127 26.65 36.80 23.91
CA SER A 1127 25.51 35.88 24.08
C SER A 1127 25.03 35.83 25.54
N ALA A 1128 25.96 35.73 26.50
CA ALA A 1128 25.65 35.70 27.92
C ALA A 1128 25.07 37.04 28.42
N ALA A 1129 25.61 38.18 27.98
CA ALA A 1129 25.06 39.49 28.31
C ALA A 1129 23.64 39.68 27.74
N THR A 1130 23.40 39.19 26.52
CA THR A 1130 22.07 39.24 25.89
C THR A 1130 21.06 38.35 26.61
N ALA A 1131 21.49 37.16 27.05
CA ALA A 1131 20.66 36.23 27.84
C ALA A 1131 20.22 36.81 29.19
N ARG A 1132 21.04 37.65 29.83
CA ARG A 1132 20.66 38.34 31.07
C ARG A 1132 19.62 39.44 30.87
N LEU A 1133 19.48 39.99 29.65
CA LEU A 1133 18.48 41.00 29.30
C LEU A 1133 17.11 40.41 28.90
N GLU A 1134 17.06 39.15 28.45
CA GLU A 1134 15.82 38.48 28.01
C GLU A 1134 14.72 38.40 29.10
N PRO A 1135 15.01 38.08 30.38
CA PRO A 1135 13.97 38.00 31.42
C PRO A 1135 13.27 39.34 31.68
N PHE A 1136 14.05 40.43 31.72
CA PHE A 1136 13.52 41.79 31.96
C PHE A 1136 12.66 42.27 30.78
N THR A 1137 13.07 41.95 29.55
CA THR A 1137 12.26 42.26 28.35
C THR A 1137 11.03 41.36 28.19
N ARG A 1138 11.04 40.14 28.76
CA ARG A 1138 9.89 39.23 28.78
C ARG A 1138 8.85 39.60 29.84
N ARG A 1139 9.29 40.14 30.98
CA ARG A 1139 8.43 40.57 32.12
C ARG A 1139 8.06 42.04 32.09
N ASP A 1140 8.58 42.80 31.12
CA ASP A 1140 8.36 44.24 30.97
C ASP A 1140 8.84 45.06 32.20
N GLU A 1141 9.90 44.56 32.85
CA GLU A 1141 10.54 45.17 34.01
C GLU A 1141 11.68 46.11 33.56
N THR A 1142 11.94 47.16 34.34
CA THR A 1142 13.09 48.06 34.11
C THR A 1142 14.40 47.28 34.18
N ILE A 1143 15.20 47.35 33.10
CA ILE A 1143 16.49 46.67 33.03
C ILE A 1143 17.48 47.41 33.94
N PRO A 1144 18.21 46.71 34.83
CA PRO A 1144 19.24 47.33 35.66
C PRO A 1144 20.33 48.02 34.81
N GLU A 1145 20.76 49.23 35.19
CA GLU A 1145 21.81 49.96 34.48
C GLU A 1145 23.12 49.16 34.35
N SER A 1146 23.42 48.31 35.32
CA SER A 1146 24.59 47.42 35.29
C SER A 1146 24.55 46.40 34.16
N GLU A 1147 23.37 45.84 33.85
CA GLU A 1147 23.20 44.87 32.76
C GLU A 1147 23.18 45.55 31.40
N LEU A 1148 22.57 46.75 31.30
CA LEU A 1148 22.64 47.59 30.10
C LEU A 1148 24.09 47.96 29.76
N HIS A 1149 24.87 48.33 30.77
CA HIS A 1149 26.28 48.66 30.61
C HIS A 1149 27.11 47.45 30.17
N SER A 1150 26.89 46.28 30.80
CA SER A 1150 27.56 45.02 30.45
C SER A 1150 27.28 44.60 29.01
N PHE A 1151 26.02 44.66 28.57
CA PHE A 1151 25.62 44.37 27.20
C PHE A 1151 26.24 45.35 26.19
N GLY A 1152 26.16 46.66 26.44
CA GLY A 1152 26.74 47.67 25.55
C GLY A 1152 28.27 47.59 25.45
N GLN A 1153 28.96 47.12 26.48
CA GLN A 1153 30.40 46.83 26.43
C GLN A 1153 30.70 45.59 25.58
N ALA A 1154 29.99 44.48 25.81
CA ALA A 1154 30.19 43.24 25.06
C ALA A 1154 29.89 43.40 23.56
N LEU A 1155 28.83 44.15 23.22
CA LEU A 1155 28.43 44.41 21.84
C LEU A 1155 29.48 45.23 21.08
N ARG A 1156 30.01 46.28 21.70
CA ARG A 1156 31.10 47.09 21.12
C ARG A 1156 32.40 46.30 20.98
N ALA A 1157 32.76 45.51 21.99
CA ALA A 1157 33.96 44.68 21.94
C ALA A 1157 33.94 43.69 20.75
N VAL A 1158 32.80 43.04 20.51
CA VAL A 1158 32.65 42.09 19.38
C VAL A 1158 32.74 42.81 18.04
N ARG A 1159 32.08 43.96 17.88
CA ARG A 1159 32.16 44.77 16.67
C ARG A 1159 33.60 45.21 16.36
N ASP A 1160 34.30 45.75 17.36
CA ASP A 1160 35.66 46.25 17.19
C ASP A 1160 36.64 45.10 16.87
N ARG A 1161 36.38 43.89 17.40
CA ARG A 1161 37.16 42.69 17.08
C ARG A 1161 36.93 42.19 15.66
N LEU A 1162 35.70 42.24 15.15
CA LEU A 1162 35.38 41.85 13.77
C LEU A 1162 36.02 42.81 12.75
N VAL A 1163 36.05 44.12 13.05
CA VAL A 1163 36.75 45.11 12.23
C VAL A 1163 38.26 44.84 12.21
N ALA A 1164 38.86 44.45 13.34
CA ALA A 1164 40.28 44.12 13.42
C ALA A 1164 40.65 42.80 12.70
N LEU A 1165 39.73 41.82 12.63
CA LEU A 1165 39.95 40.57 11.88
C LEU A 1165 39.99 40.81 10.36
N ASP A 1166 39.16 41.72 9.86
CA ASP A 1166 39.07 42.06 8.44
C ASP A 1166 40.34 42.77 7.94
N ALA A 1167 40.93 43.62 8.78
CA ALA A 1167 42.20 44.30 8.50
C ALA A 1167 43.40 43.32 8.42
N ALA A 1168 43.29 42.13 9.04
CA ALA A 1168 44.32 41.09 9.02
C ALA A 1168 44.17 40.09 7.86
N LEU A 1169 43.00 40.05 7.19
CA LEU A 1169 42.70 39.16 6.08
C LEU A 1169 42.91 39.81 4.69
N ALA A 1170 43.28 41.09 4.64
CA ALA A 1170 43.59 41.79 3.40
C ALA A 1170 45.03 41.49 2.89
N ALA A 1171 45.10 40.58 1.90
CA ALA A 1171 46.19 40.25 0.95
C ALA A 1171 47.30 39.26 1.42
N PRO A 1172 47.73 38.32 0.53
CA PRO A 1172 48.48 38.67 -0.69
C PRO A 1172 47.81 38.23 -2.00
N THR A 1173 47.86 39.15 -2.97
CA THR A 1173 47.65 38.90 -4.41
C THR A 1173 48.65 37.88 -4.94
N TRP A 1174 48.15 36.75 -5.44
CA TRP A 1174 48.88 35.90 -6.38
C TRP A 1174 48.66 36.44 -7.79
N THR A 1175 49.72 36.95 -8.40
CA THR A 1175 49.79 37.31 -9.82
C THR A 1175 50.51 36.19 -10.57
N GLU A 1176 49.79 35.45 -11.41
CA GLU A 1176 50.35 34.71 -12.54
C GLU A 1176 49.45 34.91 -13.78
N PRO A 1177 50.00 34.77 -15.00
CA PRO A 1177 49.86 35.76 -16.07
C PRO A 1177 48.53 35.69 -16.79
N ALA A 1178 48.09 36.84 -17.32
CA ALA A 1178 46.92 36.94 -18.20
C ALA A 1178 47.00 35.86 -19.31
N ASP A 1179 46.07 34.90 -19.26
CA ASP A 1179 45.88 33.90 -20.32
C ASP A 1179 45.80 34.67 -21.66
N THR A 1180 46.64 34.30 -22.63
CA THR A 1180 46.56 34.86 -23.99
C THR A 1180 45.21 34.48 -24.62
N ALA A 1181 44.74 35.25 -25.60
CA ALA A 1181 43.52 34.98 -26.36
C ALA A 1181 43.43 33.52 -26.86
N GLU A 1182 44.56 32.90 -27.23
CA GLU A 1182 44.65 31.50 -27.65
C GLU A 1182 44.49 30.48 -26.50
N ALA A 1183 44.92 30.81 -25.28
CA ALA A 1183 44.86 29.90 -24.13
C ALA A 1183 43.46 29.80 -23.51
N ILE A 1184 42.67 30.88 -23.61
CA ILE A 1184 41.31 30.93 -23.08
C ILE A 1184 40.25 30.41 -24.08
N ALA A 1185 40.57 30.38 -25.39
CA ALA A 1185 39.65 29.97 -26.44
C ALA A 1185 38.92 28.63 -26.18
N PRO A 1186 39.59 27.55 -25.70
CA PRO A 1186 38.90 26.30 -25.38
C PRO A 1186 37.91 26.45 -24.22
N SER A 1187 38.24 27.28 -23.23
CA SER A 1187 37.36 27.54 -22.07
C SER A 1187 36.16 28.39 -22.46
N LEU A 1188 36.34 29.34 -23.39
CA LEU A 1188 35.25 30.14 -23.96
C LEU A 1188 34.31 29.30 -24.83
N SER A 1189 34.85 28.43 -25.70
CA SER A 1189 34.05 27.51 -26.52
C SER A 1189 33.28 26.51 -25.64
N GLU A 1190 33.91 25.96 -24.60
CA GLU A 1190 33.24 25.04 -23.69
C GLU A 1190 32.14 25.74 -22.88
N LEU A 1191 32.40 26.96 -22.39
CA LEU A 1191 31.39 27.74 -21.69
C LEU A 1191 30.21 28.10 -22.62
N LEU A 1192 30.49 28.48 -23.87
CA LEU A 1192 29.45 28.72 -24.88
C LEU A 1192 28.65 27.47 -25.22
N ARG A 1193 29.30 26.29 -25.27
CA ARG A 1193 28.65 25.00 -25.51
C ARG A 1193 27.71 24.68 -24.35
N CYS A 1194 28.18 24.77 -23.11
CA CYS A 1194 27.37 24.51 -21.91
C CYS A 1194 26.15 25.45 -21.86
N LEU A 1195 26.36 26.75 -22.06
CA LEU A 1195 25.27 27.73 -22.05
C LEU A 1195 24.28 27.52 -23.21
N SER A 1196 24.76 27.20 -24.43
CA SER A 1196 23.87 26.94 -25.58
C SER A 1196 23.10 25.63 -25.45
N ALA A 1197 23.65 24.63 -24.75
CA ALA A 1197 23.00 23.34 -24.48
C ALA A 1197 22.09 23.37 -23.24
N GLY A 1198 22.12 24.46 -22.47
CA GLY A 1198 21.40 24.58 -21.20
C GLY A 1198 21.99 23.71 -20.07
N GLU A 1199 23.25 23.33 -20.17
CA GLU A 1199 23.97 22.52 -19.19
C GLU A 1199 24.47 23.39 -18.02
N LEU A 1200 24.66 22.77 -16.85
CA LEU A 1200 25.25 23.43 -15.69
C LEU A 1200 26.70 23.82 -15.99
N VAL A 1201 27.04 25.09 -15.72
CA VAL A 1201 28.39 25.61 -15.92
C VAL A 1201 29.24 25.31 -14.70
N GLU A 1202 30.41 24.68 -14.90
CA GLU A 1202 31.39 24.49 -13.82
C GLU A 1202 31.92 25.83 -13.28
N GLU A 1203 31.92 25.99 -11.96
CA GLU A 1203 32.36 27.22 -11.29
C GLU A 1203 33.80 27.61 -11.66
N ALA A 1204 34.70 26.62 -11.78
CA ALA A 1204 36.09 26.85 -12.17
C ALA A 1204 36.21 27.37 -13.61
N LEU A 1205 35.35 26.88 -14.52
CA LEU A 1205 35.30 27.32 -15.92
C LEU A 1205 34.78 28.77 -16.01
N LEU A 1206 33.70 29.08 -15.28
CA LEU A 1206 33.13 30.43 -15.24
C LEU A 1206 34.10 31.43 -14.61
N ALA A 1207 34.70 31.10 -13.47
CA ALA A 1207 35.68 31.96 -12.78
C ALA A 1207 36.86 32.30 -13.69
N ARG A 1208 37.41 31.31 -14.40
CA ARG A 1208 38.54 31.50 -15.32
C ARG A 1208 38.19 32.42 -16.49
N VAL A 1209 37.02 32.24 -17.12
CA VAL A 1209 36.57 33.11 -18.21
C VAL A 1209 36.26 34.52 -17.72
N MET A 1210 35.66 34.67 -16.54
CA MET A 1210 35.42 35.98 -15.92
C MET A 1210 36.71 36.71 -15.59
N GLU A 1211 37.73 36.03 -15.10
CA GLU A 1211 39.03 36.62 -14.79
C GLU A 1211 39.71 37.14 -16.06
N PHE A 1212 39.63 36.39 -17.16
CA PHE A 1212 40.07 36.85 -18.48
C PHE A 1212 39.28 38.08 -18.97
N ILE A 1213 37.95 38.06 -18.89
CA ILE A 1213 37.09 39.19 -19.30
C ILE A 1213 37.40 40.45 -18.46
N ARG A 1214 37.62 40.27 -17.15
CA ARG A 1214 38.05 41.34 -16.23
C ARG A 1214 39.43 41.88 -16.62
N ALA A 1215 40.37 41.01 -16.96
CA ALA A 1215 41.71 41.40 -17.42
C ALA A 1215 41.69 42.19 -18.75
N GLN A 1216 40.69 41.95 -19.61
CA GLN A 1216 40.45 42.73 -20.85
C GLN A 1216 39.72 44.07 -20.61
N GLY A 1217 39.44 44.44 -19.36
CA GLY A 1217 38.81 45.71 -19.01
C GLY A 1217 37.27 45.69 -18.97
N HIS A 1218 36.65 44.52 -19.08
CA HIS A 1218 35.19 44.34 -19.11
C HIS A 1218 34.61 43.83 -17.78
N GLY A 1219 35.05 44.38 -16.64
CA GLY A 1219 34.68 43.88 -15.32
C GLY A 1219 33.19 43.88 -15.01
N SER A 1220 32.45 44.93 -15.42
CA SER A 1220 30.99 44.98 -15.25
C SER A 1220 30.26 43.94 -16.10
N ALA A 1221 30.82 43.56 -17.25
CA ALA A 1221 30.25 42.52 -18.11
C ALA A 1221 30.53 41.12 -17.55
N ALA A 1222 31.65 40.91 -16.85
CA ALA A 1222 31.92 39.67 -16.12
C ALA A 1222 30.94 39.47 -14.96
N ASP A 1223 30.62 40.52 -14.20
CA ASP A 1223 29.63 40.47 -13.11
C ASP A 1223 28.22 40.23 -13.64
N GLU A 1224 27.88 40.83 -14.77
CA GLU A 1224 26.59 40.62 -15.42
C GLU A 1224 26.49 39.20 -16.02
N LEU A 1225 27.59 38.67 -16.59
CA LEU A 1225 27.65 37.28 -17.04
C LEU A 1225 27.44 36.31 -15.88
N ARG A 1226 28.12 36.52 -14.74
CA ARG A 1226 27.91 35.77 -13.49
C ARG A 1226 26.43 35.77 -13.10
N ARG A 1227 25.81 36.95 -13.05
CA ARG A 1227 24.41 37.11 -12.71
C ARG A 1227 23.49 36.36 -13.66
N LEU A 1228 23.75 36.40 -14.97
CA LEU A 1228 22.94 35.70 -15.99
C LEU A 1228 23.10 34.18 -15.90
N VAL A 1229 24.30 33.68 -15.59
CA VAL A 1229 24.54 32.24 -15.38
C VAL A 1229 23.88 31.77 -14.09
N ASP A 1230 24.03 32.51 -12.99
CA ASP A 1230 23.44 32.14 -11.69
C ASP A 1230 21.90 32.26 -11.69
N SER A 1231 21.32 33.07 -12.59
CA SER A 1231 19.87 33.18 -12.81
C SER A 1231 19.32 32.27 -13.92
N PHE A 1232 20.14 31.38 -14.47
CA PHE A 1232 19.79 30.45 -15.56
C PHE A 1232 19.28 31.14 -16.85
N GLU A 1233 19.61 32.41 -17.08
CA GLU A 1233 19.28 33.15 -18.31
C GLU A 1233 20.29 32.81 -19.44
N HIS A 1234 20.39 31.53 -19.79
CA HIS A 1234 21.44 30.97 -20.66
C HIS A 1234 21.49 31.58 -22.08
N ASP A 1235 20.34 31.93 -22.67
CA ASP A 1235 20.29 32.58 -24.00
C ASP A 1235 20.95 33.96 -23.98
N ARG A 1236 20.69 34.74 -22.92
CA ARG A 1236 21.27 36.08 -22.74
C ARG A 1236 22.74 36.00 -22.34
N ALA A 1237 23.10 35.04 -21.50
CA ALA A 1237 24.49 34.75 -21.16
C ALA A 1237 25.29 34.35 -22.40
N THR A 1238 24.74 33.50 -23.27
CA THR A 1238 25.35 33.08 -24.54
C THR A 1238 25.55 34.26 -25.48
N ALA A 1239 24.52 35.09 -25.69
CA ALA A 1239 24.61 36.27 -26.55
C ALA A 1239 25.67 37.28 -26.03
N MET A 1240 25.71 37.50 -24.72
CA MET A 1240 26.70 38.37 -24.08
C MET A 1240 28.11 37.81 -24.21
N LEU A 1241 28.29 36.51 -23.96
CA LEU A 1241 29.58 35.85 -24.04
C LEU A 1241 30.13 35.84 -25.48
N ARG A 1242 29.29 35.62 -26.50
CA ARG A 1242 29.70 35.76 -27.91
C ARG A 1242 30.15 37.17 -28.25
N SER A 1243 29.40 38.18 -27.80
CA SER A 1243 29.77 39.58 -28.02
C SER A 1243 31.09 39.95 -27.35
N LEU A 1244 31.34 39.43 -26.14
CA LEU A 1244 32.59 39.64 -25.41
C LEU A 1244 33.77 38.88 -26.05
N ALA A 1245 33.53 37.68 -26.58
CA ALA A 1245 34.56 36.90 -27.29
C ALA A 1245 34.99 37.61 -28.60
N GLU A 1246 34.03 38.14 -29.36
CA GLU A 1246 34.30 38.95 -30.56
C GLU A 1246 35.10 40.23 -30.23
N GLN A 1247 34.75 40.92 -29.14
CA GLN A 1247 35.46 42.13 -28.69
C GLN A 1247 36.88 41.82 -28.20
N ALA A 1248 37.09 40.64 -27.59
CA ALA A 1248 38.38 40.18 -27.12
C ALA A 1248 39.27 39.58 -28.22
N GLY A 1249 38.79 39.50 -29.47
CA GLY A 1249 39.54 38.97 -30.61
C GLY A 1249 39.75 37.45 -30.56
N VAL A 1250 38.87 36.72 -29.87
CA VAL A 1250 38.90 35.25 -29.75
C VAL A 1250 37.77 34.71 -30.62
N GLU A 1251 38.09 34.02 -31.72
CA GLU A 1251 37.08 33.25 -32.46
C GLU A 1251 36.77 31.96 -31.67
N PRO A 1252 35.54 31.77 -31.15
CA PRO A 1252 35.16 30.50 -30.55
C PRO A 1252 35.09 29.43 -31.64
N VAL A 1253 35.82 28.33 -31.45
CA VAL A 1253 35.80 27.13 -32.31
C VAL A 1253 34.51 26.34 -32.10
#